data_AF-A4H817-F1
#
_entry.id   AF-A4H817-F1
#
_cell.length_a   1.000
_cell.length_b   1.000
_cell.length_c   1.000
_cell.angle_alpha   90.00
_cell.angle_beta   90.00
_cell.angle_gamma   90.00
#
_symmetry.space_group_name_H-M   'P 1'
#
loop_
_entity.id
_entity.type
_entity.pdbx_description
1 polymer ?
#
loop_
_entity_poly.entity_id
_entity_poly.type
_entity_poly.pdbx_seq_one_letter_code
_entity_poly.pdbx_strand_id
1 'polypeptide(L)'
;MRERCAEVESGRRQQRRRRPANPPRLLDMNDVALESGELDDYHSRRHRHRRGRILDAQEVLMDTAGEVHEQQGETKLLPRSRHVAALRHSDPYYQELVALRDSLVKEDEAVNADGIRCVEEQMKDRVAQLRSDAARARAAEMRAEVALQARYPFLGPTVTGEMLTVVGLEDDAVFVGLATEHAALKATPTTPRPALACVEQRMRARASELVAEHAREEEALRERLPFVGVLPGGVMLRELDMANDPDVKPLLAQLEELAKDPATAEGPEARRLEKAIGDLARRAAEGEAERTRHRLVDAEGLHERFPFLPEEPVPGMPLVEAGVMDDPEFRTLANVLVDLRRSPQTSPQALRAAEEALAGRAAEVAAAKLRATEEAQARYPFLSKRVAGVPLSELPLVQDELFQALVAQRAPLLGSPRTNAAKLHAVETRAHDRARQLADAKSKLDGLRDTADDEVRARNPFLPHSDVRGVPLRELGLPRDPEYAQLMDRRLALKERPVENAAELTTVEAHLKRRATEVAEAKLVAEAELRAKYPTVAAAPEGAMLSSLALTLDPLLAQLEQECAALAEQPKPDRAAVRAAEAAAAARVQELVDEDANAEEEAAQARAAVLKRYPMCARDVTEAVGKDAMLASLAALHAGLLSDPSVNGTPLADVEARMRERCAEVESGRRQQRRRRPANPPRLLDMNDVALESGELDDYHSRRHRHRRGRILDAQEVLMDTAGEVHEQQGETKLLPRSRHVAALRHSDPYYQELVALRDSLVKEDEAVNADGIRCVEEQMKDRVAQLRSDAARARAAEMRAGVALQARYPFLGPTVTGEMLTVVGLEDDAVFVGLATEHAALKATPTTPRPALACVEQRMRARASELVAELPPPSPRSSRRQTPSLSTRRHER
;
A
#
# COMPACT_ATOMS: atom_id res chain seq x y z
N MET A 1 3.56 95.23 2.86
CA MET A 1 2.63 95.08 1.72
C MET A 1 3.12 93.90 0.89
N ARG A 2 2.29 92.93 0.48
CA ARG A 2 1.49 92.93 -0.77
C ARG A 2 2.34 93.32 -2.00
N GLU A 3 2.43 92.53 -3.08
CA GLU A 3 1.72 91.28 -3.43
C GLU A 3 2.44 90.47 -4.55
N ARG A 4 2.21 89.14 -4.55
CA ARG A 4 2.08 88.20 -5.71
C ARG A 4 3.20 88.00 -6.77
N CYS A 5 3.41 86.71 -7.06
CA CYS A 5 3.65 86.09 -8.38
C CYS A 5 4.90 86.45 -9.22
N ALA A 6 5.96 85.64 -9.09
CA ALA A 6 6.54 84.83 -10.18
C ALA A 6 7.66 83.94 -9.62
N GLU A 7 7.86 82.73 -10.14
CA GLU A 7 8.99 81.87 -9.74
C GLU A 7 10.26 82.29 -10.48
N VAL A 8 11.39 82.30 -9.76
CA VAL A 8 12.62 83.01 -10.16
C VAL A 8 13.83 82.06 -10.14
N GLU A 9 14.57 82.07 -11.25
CA GLU A 9 15.99 81.67 -11.44
C GLU A 9 16.44 80.26 -10.97
N SER A 10 16.90 79.42 -11.88
CA SER A 10 18.31 79.27 -12.31
C SER A 10 19.22 78.56 -11.27
N GLY A 11 20.00 77.54 -11.64
CA GLY A 11 20.17 76.93 -12.96
C GLY A 11 21.32 75.91 -13.00
N ARG A 12 22.07 75.90 -14.11
CA ARG A 12 23.26 75.08 -14.45
C ARG A 12 23.03 73.67 -15.06
N ARG A 13 23.59 73.55 -16.27
CA ARG A 13 24.25 72.36 -16.88
C ARG A 13 23.40 71.30 -17.61
N GLN A 14 23.03 71.71 -18.82
CA GLN A 14 23.34 71.01 -20.08
C GLN A 14 22.84 69.57 -20.31
N GLN A 15 21.77 69.53 -21.10
CA GLN A 15 21.69 68.82 -22.39
C GLN A 15 21.75 67.28 -22.41
N ARG A 16 20.55 66.70 -22.56
CA ARG A 16 20.28 65.59 -23.48
C ARG A 16 19.24 66.11 -24.51
N ARG A 17 19.02 65.57 -25.71
CA ARG A 17 19.34 64.25 -26.31
C ARG A 17 19.57 64.41 -27.83
N ARG A 18 20.44 63.60 -28.44
CA ARG A 18 20.12 62.62 -29.52
C ARG A 18 21.38 61.94 -30.09
N ARG A 19 21.43 60.59 -29.96
CA ARG A 19 22.22 59.55 -30.66
C ARG A 19 23.60 59.91 -31.30
N PRO A 20 24.68 59.23 -30.89
CA PRO A 20 25.79 58.82 -31.76
C PRO A 20 25.59 57.39 -32.32
N ALA A 21 26.48 56.97 -33.22
CA ALA A 21 26.68 55.58 -33.66
C ALA A 21 27.98 54.99 -33.04
N ASN A 22 28.28 53.71 -33.30
CA ASN A 22 29.54 53.06 -32.90
C ASN A 22 30.76 53.85 -33.41
N PRO A 23 31.87 53.89 -32.64
CA PRO A 23 32.95 52.94 -32.94
C PRO A 23 33.55 52.28 -31.67
N PRO A 24 34.87 52.00 -31.56
CA PRO A 24 35.39 50.69 -31.17
C PRO A 24 35.22 50.35 -29.68
N ARG A 25 35.25 49.04 -29.37
CA ARG A 25 35.22 48.53 -27.99
C ARG A 25 36.51 48.90 -27.23
N LEU A 26 36.40 49.88 -26.34
CA LEU A 26 37.32 50.06 -25.23
C LEU A 26 37.08 48.95 -24.18
N LEU A 27 38.14 48.64 -23.41
CA LEU A 27 38.09 47.76 -22.24
C LEU A 27 37.18 48.39 -21.15
N ASP A 28 36.40 47.57 -20.45
CA ASP A 28 35.54 48.03 -19.35
C ASP A 28 36.21 47.76 -17.99
N MET A 29 36.01 48.65 -17.02
CA MET A 29 36.81 48.72 -15.78
C MET A 29 36.36 47.73 -14.69
N ASN A 30 36.04 46.49 -15.08
CA ASN A 30 35.67 45.39 -14.17
C ASN A 30 36.44 44.07 -14.44
N ASP A 31 37.31 44.05 -15.44
CA ASP A 31 38.21 42.93 -15.70
C ASP A 31 39.42 42.99 -14.75
N VAL A 32 39.66 41.89 -14.04
CA VAL A 32 40.81 41.72 -13.14
C VAL A 32 41.66 40.61 -13.71
N ALA A 33 42.91 40.91 -14.05
CA ALA A 33 43.86 39.90 -14.48
C ALA A 33 44.24 39.01 -13.29
N LEU A 34 44.16 37.69 -13.48
CA LEU A 34 44.69 36.70 -12.54
C LEU A 34 46.19 36.51 -12.83
N GLU A 35 46.95 36.01 -11.85
CA GLU A 35 48.41 35.77 -12.00
C GLU A 35 48.76 34.74 -13.10
N SER A 36 47.78 33.99 -13.60
CA SER A 36 47.90 33.10 -14.77
C SER A 36 47.87 33.84 -16.13
N GLY A 37 47.54 35.13 -16.16
CA GLY A 37 47.49 35.94 -17.38
C GLY A 37 46.17 35.88 -18.17
N GLU A 38 45.16 35.17 -17.68
CA GLU A 38 43.82 35.07 -18.31
C GLU A 38 42.83 36.11 -17.75
N LEU A 39 41.86 36.52 -18.58
CA LEU A 39 40.84 37.54 -18.26
C LEU A 39 39.49 36.90 -17.93
N ASP A 40 39.03 36.99 -16.69
CA ASP A 40 37.76 36.39 -16.25
C ASP A 40 36.54 37.31 -16.51
N ASP A 41 35.94 37.17 -17.70
CA ASP A 41 34.77 37.94 -18.16
C ASP A 41 33.67 38.08 -17.08
N TYR A 42 33.18 39.31 -16.90
CA TYR A 42 32.02 39.64 -16.08
C TYR A 42 30.79 38.74 -16.35
N HIS A 43 30.55 38.31 -17.59
CA HIS A 43 29.49 37.36 -17.95
C HIS A 43 29.72 35.97 -17.34
N SER A 44 30.95 35.47 -17.32
CA SER A 44 31.32 34.21 -16.68
C SER A 44 31.12 34.28 -15.16
N ARG A 45 31.53 35.38 -14.54
CA ARG A 45 31.24 35.65 -13.12
C ARG A 45 29.74 35.78 -12.84
N ARG A 46 28.95 36.44 -13.70
CA ARG A 46 27.48 36.50 -13.58
C ARG A 46 26.80 35.14 -13.74
N HIS A 47 27.37 34.23 -14.55
CA HIS A 47 26.88 32.86 -14.69
C HIS A 47 27.21 32.01 -13.45
N ARG A 48 28.44 32.08 -12.91
CA ARG A 48 28.80 31.48 -11.62
C ARG A 48 27.92 32.01 -10.49
N HIS A 49 27.65 33.32 -10.44
CA HIS A 49 26.80 33.95 -9.42
C HIS A 49 25.29 33.64 -9.57
N ARG A 50 24.87 33.08 -10.71
CA ARG A 50 23.56 32.43 -10.90
C ARG A 50 23.54 30.98 -10.44
N ARG A 51 24.63 30.21 -10.62
CA ARG A 51 24.75 28.85 -10.05
C ARG A 51 24.92 28.87 -8.53
N GLY A 52 25.70 29.79 -7.97
CA GLY A 52 25.86 29.92 -6.51
C GLY A 52 24.55 30.25 -5.78
N ARG A 53 23.71 31.11 -6.35
CA ARG A 53 22.36 31.42 -5.83
C ARG A 53 21.31 30.32 -6.07
N ILE A 54 21.73 29.10 -6.39
CA ILE A 54 20.88 27.89 -6.38
C ILE A 54 21.26 26.97 -5.20
N LEU A 55 22.33 27.30 -4.46
CA LEU A 55 22.90 26.48 -3.37
C LEU A 55 22.92 27.18 -2.00
N ASP A 56 22.32 28.37 -1.88
CA ASP A 56 22.27 29.14 -0.62
C ASP A 56 20.94 29.88 -0.43
N ALA A 57 20.57 30.03 0.84
CA ALA A 57 19.44 30.75 1.42
C ALA A 57 18.01 30.19 1.20
N GLN A 58 17.32 30.04 2.33
CA GLN A 58 15.86 30.00 2.41
C GLN A 58 15.30 31.40 2.11
N GLU A 59 14.37 31.54 1.17
CA GLU A 59 13.47 32.69 1.16
C GLU A 59 12.14 32.31 0.49
N VAL A 60 11.15 31.93 1.30
CA VAL A 60 9.79 31.67 0.84
C VAL A 60 9.01 32.98 0.92
N LEU A 61 8.76 33.60 -0.23
CA LEU A 61 7.64 34.53 -0.33
C LEU A 61 6.34 33.72 -0.23
N MET A 62 5.77 33.71 0.97
CA MET A 62 4.32 33.57 1.11
C MET A 62 3.62 34.80 0.52
N ASP A 63 2.29 34.75 0.48
CA ASP A 63 1.42 35.78 -0.08
C ASP A 63 1.56 35.99 -1.60
N THR A 64 0.83 35.16 -2.34
CA THR A 64 -0.01 35.73 -3.41
C THR A 64 -1.30 34.92 -3.48
N ALA A 65 -2.41 35.51 -3.02
CA ALA A 65 -3.73 34.97 -3.31
C ALA A 65 -3.97 35.09 -4.82
N GLY A 66 -4.08 33.94 -5.49
CA GLY A 66 -4.28 33.84 -6.93
C GLY A 66 -5.15 32.63 -7.24
N GLU A 67 -6.20 32.86 -8.01
CA GLU A 67 -7.23 31.87 -8.35
C GLU A 67 -6.63 30.67 -9.09
N VAL A 68 -7.17 29.47 -8.85
CA VAL A 68 -6.68 28.22 -9.46
C VAL A 68 -7.24 28.06 -10.88
N HIS A 69 -6.92 29.02 -11.75
CA HIS A 69 -7.24 28.96 -13.17
C HIS A 69 -6.23 28.09 -13.93
N GLU A 70 -6.62 26.85 -14.23
CA GLU A 70 -5.89 25.97 -15.14
C GLU A 70 -5.94 26.51 -16.58
N GLN A 71 -4.81 26.97 -17.11
CA GLN A 71 -4.69 27.40 -18.51
C GLN A 71 -3.58 26.64 -19.24
N GLN A 72 -3.86 26.28 -20.49
CA GLN A 72 -3.12 25.34 -21.34
C GLN A 72 -1.79 25.92 -21.88
N GLY A 73 -0.90 26.34 -20.97
CA GLY A 73 0.34 27.08 -21.27
C GLY A 73 1.63 26.42 -20.78
N GLU A 74 1.61 25.15 -20.38
CA GLU A 74 2.70 24.47 -19.65
C GLU A 74 4.06 24.47 -20.37
N THR A 75 4.07 24.57 -21.70
CA THR A 75 5.29 24.71 -22.51
C THR A 75 6.12 25.97 -22.16
N LYS A 76 5.54 26.96 -21.48
CA LYS A 76 6.24 28.17 -21.00
C LYS A 76 6.81 28.04 -19.58
N LEU A 77 6.55 26.94 -18.87
CA LEU A 77 7.08 26.71 -17.51
C LEU A 77 8.59 26.38 -17.52
N LEU A 78 9.27 26.71 -16.42
CA LEU A 78 10.66 26.31 -16.16
C LEU A 78 10.77 24.79 -16.02
N PRO A 79 11.92 24.15 -16.33
CA PRO A 79 12.07 22.70 -16.27
C PRO A 79 11.63 22.10 -14.91
N ARG A 80 12.07 22.68 -13.79
CA ARG A 80 11.64 22.24 -12.44
C ARG A 80 10.13 22.30 -12.21
N SER A 81 9.42 23.29 -12.78
CA SER A 81 7.96 23.35 -12.67
C SER A 81 7.22 22.51 -13.72
N ARG A 82 7.84 22.16 -14.86
CA ARG A 82 7.30 21.15 -15.79
C ARG A 82 7.26 19.76 -15.17
N HIS A 83 8.33 19.31 -14.51
CA HIS A 83 8.33 18.01 -13.80
C HIS A 83 7.24 17.96 -12.71
N VAL A 84 7.08 19.05 -11.93
CA VAL A 84 6.03 19.14 -10.90
C VAL A 84 4.63 19.24 -11.50
N ALA A 85 4.46 19.80 -12.71
CA ALA A 85 3.17 19.76 -13.42
C ALA A 85 2.84 18.34 -13.88
N ALA A 86 3.78 17.67 -14.54
CA ALA A 86 3.62 16.27 -14.97
C ALA A 86 3.25 15.34 -13.80
N LEU A 87 3.93 15.47 -12.65
CA LEU A 87 3.63 14.68 -11.45
C LEU A 87 2.18 14.84 -10.96
N ARG A 88 1.57 16.03 -11.05
CA ARG A 88 0.17 16.26 -10.67
C ARG A 88 -0.82 15.55 -11.59
N HIS A 89 -0.53 15.54 -12.89
CA HIS A 89 -1.39 14.91 -13.90
C HIS A 89 -1.39 13.39 -13.77
N SER A 90 -0.34 12.81 -13.18
CA SER A 90 -0.26 11.40 -12.78
C SER A 90 -0.68 11.10 -11.33
N ASP A 91 -0.74 12.09 -10.44
CA ASP A 91 -0.94 11.88 -8.99
C ASP A 91 -2.41 11.56 -8.63
N PRO A 92 -2.75 10.34 -8.18
CA PRO A 92 -4.14 9.92 -8.06
C PRO A 92 -4.93 10.71 -7.00
N TYR A 93 -4.30 11.09 -5.89
CA TYR A 93 -4.95 11.91 -4.88
C TYR A 93 -5.23 13.34 -5.37
N TYR A 94 -4.32 13.95 -6.14
CA TYR A 94 -4.59 15.24 -6.78
C TYR A 94 -5.75 15.15 -7.78
N GLN A 95 -5.82 14.08 -8.58
CA GLN A 95 -6.93 13.86 -9.52
C GLN A 95 -8.28 13.65 -8.80
N GLU A 96 -8.29 12.98 -7.64
CA GLU A 96 -9.50 12.86 -6.79
C GLU A 96 -9.97 14.22 -6.26
N LEU A 97 -9.05 15.10 -5.88
CA LEU A 97 -9.37 16.46 -5.43
C LEU A 97 -9.90 17.34 -6.57
N VAL A 98 -9.33 17.21 -7.78
CA VAL A 98 -9.87 17.84 -9.01
C VAL A 98 -11.30 17.37 -9.28
N ALA A 99 -11.54 16.05 -9.31
CA ALA A 99 -12.87 15.49 -9.55
C ALA A 99 -13.89 15.91 -8.47
N LEU A 100 -13.45 16.02 -7.20
CA LEU A 100 -14.29 16.51 -6.10
C LEU A 100 -14.61 18.01 -6.22
N ARG A 101 -13.62 18.86 -6.53
CA ARG A 101 -13.80 20.29 -6.80
C ARG A 101 -14.84 20.48 -7.91
N ASP A 102 -14.64 19.81 -9.04
CA ASP A 102 -15.48 19.93 -10.21
C ASP A 102 -16.90 19.40 -9.96
N SER A 103 -17.06 18.38 -9.11
CA SER A 103 -18.39 17.92 -8.66
C SER A 103 -19.10 18.97 -7.80
N LEU A 104 -18.41 19.60 -6.85
CA LEU A 104 -18.99 20.63 -5.98
C LEU A 104 -19.41 21.89 -6.78
N VAL A 105 -18.61 22.29 -7.76
CA VAL A 105 -18.93 23.39 -8.70
C VAL A 105 -20.13 23.05 -9.59
N LYS A 106 -20.24 21.79 -10.06
CA LYS A 106 -21.38 21.31 -10.87
C LYS A 106 -22.68 21.15 -10.08
N GLU A 107 -22.62 20.94 -8.76
CA GLU A 107 -23.79 20.84 -7.90
C GLU A 107 -24.39 22.23 -7.59
N ASP A 108 -23.63 23.12 -6.93
CA ASP A 108 -23.95 24.55 -6.73
C ASP A 108 -22.69 25.27 -6.21
N GLU A 109 -22.05 26.09 -7.04
CA GLU A 109 -20.81 26.81 -6.69
C GLU A 109 -20.98 27.77 -5.49
N ALA A 110 -22.15 28.41 -5.35
CA ALA A 110 -22.40 29.40 -4.33
C ALA A 110 -22.70 28.77 -2.96
N VAL A 111 -23.43 27.65 -2.95
CA VAL A 111 -23.69 26.87 -1.73
C VAL A 111 -22.45 26.09 -1.29
N ASN A 112 -21.68 25.55 -2.23
CA ASN A 112 -20.49 24.74 -1.92
C ASN A 112 -19.20 25.56 -1.77
N ALA A 113 -19.24 26.89 -1.88
CA ALA A 113 -18.06 27.77 -1.91
C ALA A 113 -17.02 27.51 -0.80
N ASP A 114 -17.46 27.21 0.42
CA ASP A 114 -16.58 26.94 1.56
C ASP A 114 -15.91 25.56 1.45
N GLY A 115 -16.65 24.55 0.98
CA GLY A 115 -16.12 23.23 0.65
C GLY A 115 -15.18 23.23 -0.55
N ILE A 116 -15.47 24.03 -1.58
CA ILE A 116 -14.60 24.22 -2.75
C ILE A 116 -13.24 24.78 -2.31
N ARG A 117 -13.21 25.84 -1.49
CA ARG A 117 -11.96 26.38 -0.92
C ARG A 117 -11.21 25.34 -0.08
N CYS A 118 -11.91 24.57 0.76
CA CYS A 118 -11.28 23.50 1.54
C CYS A 118 -10.62 22.42 0.66
N VAL A 119 -11.21 22.09 -0.50
CA VAL A 119 -10.62 21.17 -1.49
C VAL A 119 -9.42 21.81 -2.21
N GLU A 120 -9.50 23.08 -2.61
CA GLU A 120 -8.35 23.81 -3.17
C GLU A 120 -7.17 23.90 -2.19
N GLU A 121 -7.43 24.07 -0.90
CA GLU A 121 -6.39 24.05 0.14
C GLU A 121 -5.78 22.65 0.34
N GLN A 122 -6.49 21.56 0.03
CA GLN A 122 -5.91 20.22 0.00
C GLN A 122 -5.09 19.99 -1.29
N MET A 123 -5.51 20.57 -2.42
CA MET A 123 -4.73 20.58 -3.67
C MET A 123 -3.41 21.34 -3.50
N LYS A 124 -3.42 22.46 -2.76
CA LYS A 124 -2.21 23.24 -2.41
C LYS A 124 -1.26 22.42 -1.52
N ASP A 125 -1.79 21.72 -0.50
CA ASP A 125 -0.99 20.83 0.36
C ASP A 125 -0.26 19.73 -0.45
N ARG A 126 -0.99 18.94 -1.26
CA ARG A 126 -0.38 17.84 -2.05
C ARG A 126 0.63 18.37 -3.06
N VAL A 127 0.38 19.55 -3.65
CA VAL A 127 1.37 20.23 -4.51
C VAL A 127 2.63 20.65 -3.75
N ALA A 128 2.53 21.07 -2.49
CA ALA A 128 3.70 21.36 -1.65
C ALA A 128 4.47 20.07 -1.30
N GLN A 129 3.76 18.99 -0.97
CA GLN A 129 4.34 17.67 -0.68
C GLN A 129 5.09 17.10 -1.89
N LEU A 130 4.47 17.05 -3.08
CA LEU A 130 5.12 16.59 -4.31
C LEU A 130 6.35 17.42 -4.69
N ARG A 131 6.38 18.72 -4.34
CA ARG A 131 7.57 19.57 -4.49
C ARG A 131 8.67 19.23 -3.47
N SER A 132 8.30 18.90 -2.24
CA SER A 132 9.23 18.46 -1.18
C SER A 132 9.87 17.12 -1.55
N ASP A 133 9.06 16.15 -1.98
CA ASP A 133 9.54 14.85 -2.46
C ASP A 133 10.46 14.99 -3.67
N ALA A 134 10.11 15.83 -4.65
CA ALA A 134 10.97 16.13 -5.80
C ALA A 134 12.21 17.01 -5.47
N ALA A 135 12.36 17.46 -4.22
CA ALA A 135 13.58 18.06 -3.70
C ALA A 135 14.42 17.02 -2.94
N ARG A 136 13.78 16.19 -2.10
CA ARG A 136 14.39 15.04 -1.41
C ARG A 136 15.02 14.04 -2.36
N ALA A 137 14.30 13.65 -3.41
CA ALA A 137 14.83 12.69 -4.38
C ALA A 137 16.15 13.18 -5.00
N ARG A 138 16.23 14.48 -5.31
CA ARG A 138 17.46 15.13 -5.81
C ARG A 138 18.55 15.29 -4.76
N ALA A 139 18.19 15.38 -3.48
CA ALA A 139 19.17 15.38 -2.40
C ALA A 139 19.81 14.00 -2.25
N ALA A 140 19.02 12.92 -2.29
CA ALA A 140 19.52 11.54 -2.35
C ALA A 140 20.38 11.27 -3.60
N GLU A 141 19.92 11.64 -4.80
CA GLU A 141 20.71 11.56 -6.05
C GLU A 141 22.10 12.22 -5.87
N MET A 142 22.12 13.46 -5.36
CA MET A 142 23.37 14.20 -5.14
C MET A 142 24.21 13.66 -3.98
N ARG A 143 23.60 13.00 -2.99
CA ARG A 143 24.27 12.39 -1.83
C ARG A 143 24.99 11.11 -2.23
N ALA A 144 24.33 10.23 -2.99
CA ALA A 144 24.94 9.07 -3.63
C ALA A 144 26.04 9.47 -4.60
N GLU A 145 25.83 10.51 -5.41
CA GLU A 145 26.85 11.04 -6.31
C GLU A 145 28.08 11.56 -5.54
N VAL A 146 27.90 12.31 -4.44
CA VAL A 146 29.00 12.78 -3.58
C VAL A 146 29.71 11.60 -2.87
N ALA A 147 28.99 10.55 -2.49
CA ALA A 147 29.59 9.34 -1.91
C ALA A 147 30.49 8.63 -2.94
N LEU A 148 30.02 8.43 -4.17
CA LEU A 148 30.81 7.85 -5.26
C LEU A 148 32.01 8.74 -5.63
N GLN A 149 31.86 10.06 -5.65
CA GLN A 149 32.97 10.99 -5.90
C GLN A 149 34.01 10.99 -4.76
N ALA A 150 33.59 10.81 -3.50
CA ALA A 150 34.50 10.66 -2.36
C ALA A 150 35.23 9.29 -2.36
N ARG A 151 34.57 8.23 -2.85
CA ARG A 151 35.10 6.88 -2.98
C ARG A 151 36.08 6.76 -4.17
N TYR A 152 35.77 7.40 -5.29
CA TYR A 152 36.53 7.36 -6.56
C TYR A 152 36.97 8.76 -7.06
N PRO A 153 37.67 9.59 -6.25
CA PRO A 153 37.96 10.99 -6.57
C PRO A 153 38.85 11.18 -7.81
N PHE A 154 39.47 10.11 -8.29
CA PHE A 154 40.31 10.08 -9.48
C PHE A 154 39.49 10.06 -10.79
N LEU A 155 38.19 9.73 -10.76
CA LEU A 155 37.28 9.79 -11.92
C LEU A 155 36.85 11.24 -12.25
N GLY A 156 36.79 12.11 -11.26
CA GLY A 156 36.17 13.43 -11.38
C GLY A 156 34.65 13.40 -11.18
N PRO A 157 33.94 14.52 -11.42
CA PRO A 157 32.53 14.66 -11.07
C PRO A 157 31.55 14.10 -12.12
N THR A 158 32.06 13.64 -13.27
CA THR A 158 31.29 13.03 -14.38
C THR A 158 32.22 12.21 -15.25
N VAL A 159 31.77 11.06 -15.76
CA VAL A 159 32.50 10.26 -16.76
C VAL A 159 31.86 10.50 -18.13
N THR A 160 32.65 11.02 -19.09
CA THR A 160 32.22 11.38 -20.45
C THR A 160 31.01 12.33 -20.57
N GLY A 161 30.53 12.90 -19.45
CA GLY A 161 29.35 13.77 -19.35
C GLY A 161 28.30 13.28 -18.35
N GLU A 162 28.29 11.97 -18.07
CA GLU A 162 27.33 11.32 -17.17
C GLU A 162 27.78 11.35 -15.71
N MET A 163 26.80 11.41 -14.79
CA MET A 163 27.03 11.32 -13.33
C MET A 163 27.43 9.90 -12.93
N LEU A 164 28.30 9.73 -11.92
CA LEU A 164 28.83 8.42 -11.51
C LEU A 164 27.72 7.44 -11.11
N THR A 165 26.66 7.96 -10.48
CA THR A 165 25.40 7.27 -10.17
C THR A 165 24.74 6.64 -11.40
N VAL A 166 24.66 7.34 -12.52
CA VAL A 166 24.02 6.88 -13.78
C VAL A 166 24.87 5.84 -14.51
N VAL A 167 26.19 5.83 -14.28
CA VAL A 167 27.14 4.90 -14.91
C VAL A 167 27.06 3.48 -14.30
N GLY A 168 26.43 3.28 -13.14
CA GLY A 168 26.23 1.95 -12.55
C GLY A 168 27.52 1.24 -12.12
N LEU A 169 28.54 2.01 -11.71
CA LEU A 169 29.91 1.52 -11.44
C LEU A 169 29.99 0.36 -10.43
N GLU A 170 29.05 0.30 -9.48
CA GLU A 170 29.00 -0.70 -8.41
C GLU A 170 28.40 -2.05 -8.87
N ASP A 171 27.68 -2.09 -10.00
CA ASP A 171 27.10 -3.31 -10.56
C ASP A 171 28.03 -3.98 -11.61
N ASP A 172 28.96 -3.23 -12.21
CA ASP A 172 29.96 -3.78 -13.15
C ASP A 172 31.05 -4.56 -12.41
N ALA A 173 31.01 -5.89 -12.52
CA ALA A 173 31.95 -6.80 -11.88
C ALA A 173 33.43 -6.53 -12.25
N VAL A 174 33.70 -5.95 -13.43
CA VAL A 174 35.06 -5.58 -13.84
C VAL A 174 35.53 -4.35 -13.06
N PHE A 175 34.73 -3.29 -13.00
CA PHE A 175 35.02 -2.09 -12.22
C PHE A 175 35.12 -2.38 -10.72
N VAL A 176 34.22 -3.19 -10.15
CA VAL A 176 34.32 -3.65 -8.76
C VAL A 176 35.59 -4.47 -8.51
N GLY A 177 35.97 -5.35 -9.45
CA GLY A 177 37.25 -6.05 -9.41
C GLY A 177 38.44 -5.08 -9.35
N LEU A 178 38.46 -4.07 -10.23
CA LEU A 178 39.47 -3.01 -10.22
C LEU A 178 39.45 -2.17 -8.93
N ALA A 179 38.28 -1.92 -8.34
CA ALA A 179 38.14 -1.22 -7.07
C ALA A 179 38.76 -2.01 -5.90
N THR A 180 38.60 -3.34 -5.87
CA THR A 180 39.30 -4.19 -4.88
C THR A 180 40.81 -4.22 -5.10
N GLU A 181 41.28 -4.23 -6.35
CA GLU A 181 42.71 -4.10 -6.69
C GLU A 181 43.27 -2.74 -6.22
N HIS A 182 42.56 -1.64 -6.46
CA HIS A 182 42.91 -0.30 -5.99
C HIS A 182 42.94 -0.22 -4.46
N ALA A 183 41.91 -0.74 -3.78
CA ALA A 183 41.84 -0.76 -2.33
C ALA A 183 42.99 -1.55 -1.69
N ALA A 184 43.32 -2.73 -2.21
CA ALA A 184 44.44 -3.53 -1.74
C ALA A 184 45.78 -2.80 -1.93
N LEU A 185 46.02 -2.24 -3.13
CA LEU A 185 47.21 -1.44 -3.43
C LEU A 185 47.30 -0.15 -2.61
N LYS A 186 46.17 0.45 -2.24
CA LYS A 186 46.09 1.67 -1.40
C LYS A 186 46.34 1.35 0.07
N ALA A 187 46.01 0.13 0.52
CA ALA A 187 46.25 -0.35 1.88
C ALA A 187 47.72 -0.74 2.13
N THR A 188 48.47 -1.20 1.12
CA THR A 188 49.90 -1.55 1.27
C THR A 188 50.80 -0.31 1.27
N PRO A 189 51.51 0.03 2.37
CA PRO A 189 52.24 1.30 2.50
C PRO A 189 53.45 1.47 1.55
N THR A 190 53.90 0.38 0.93
CA THR A 190 55.07 0.32 0.04
C THR A 190 54.70 0.46 -1.44
N THR A 191 53.43 0.63 -1.79
CA THR A 191 52.97 0.64 -3.19
C THR A 191 53.59 1.79 -3.99
N PRO A 192 54.24 1.51 -5.15
CA PRO A 192 54.77 2.56 -6.01
C PRO A 192 53.61 3.31 -6.69
N ARG A 193 53.63 4.64 -6.66
CA ARG A 193 52.58 5.50 -7.26
C ARG A 193 52.15 5.11 -8.70
N PRO A 194 53.06 4.68 -9.61
CA PRO A 194 52.65 4.21 -10.94
C PRO A 194 51.71 2.99 -10.94
N ALA A 195 51.76 2.11 -9.93
CA ALA A 195 50.84 0.97 -9.84
C ALA A 195 49.40 1.43 -9.54
N LEU A 196 49.23 2.32 -8.56
CA LEU A 196 47.93 2.95 -8.27
C LEU A 196 47.41 3.70 -9.49
N ALA A 197 48.25 4.54 -10.12
CA ALA A 197 47.87 5.29 -11.33
C ALA A 197 47.46 4.38 -12.50
N CYS A 198 48.08 3.20 -12.65
CA CYS A 198 47.70 2.19 -13.65
C CYS A 198 46.30 1.60 -13.39
N VAL A 199 45.98 1.25 -12.14
CA VAL A 199 44.63 0.77 -11.78
C VAL A 199 43.60 1.88 -11.93
N GLU A 200 43.88 3.10 -11.48
CA GLU A 200 42.98 4.25 -11.70
C GLU A 200 42.79 4.58 -13.19
N GLN A 201 43.79 4.34 -14.05
CA GLN A 201 43.63 4.48 -15.50
C GLN A 201 42.72 3.37 -16.07
N ARG A 202 42.87 2.11 -15.61
CA ARG A 202 41.97 1.01 -15.97
C ARG A 202 40.53 1.27 -15.50
N MET A 203 40.34 1.84 -14.32
CA MET A 203 39.03 2.22 -13.78
C MET A 203 38.38 3.37 -14.58
N ARG A 204 39.16 4.40 -14.96
CA ARG A 204 38.67 5.46 -15.88
C ARG A 204 38.29 4.90 -17.25
N ALA A 205 39.08 3.97 -17.79
CA ALA A 205 38.79 3.30 -19.05
C ALA A 205 37.48 2.50 -18.94
N ARG A 206 37.34 1.60 -17.96
CA ARG A 206 36.13 0.80 -17.78
C ARG A 206 34.88 1.66 -17.53
N ALA A 207 34.98 2.73 -16.74
CA ALA A 207 33.88 3.67 -16.56
C ALA A 207 33.45 4.37 -17.87
N SER A 208 34.41 4.71 -18.74
CA SER A 208 34.13 5.31 -20.06
C SER A 208 33.58 4.28 -21.05
N GLU A 209 34.02 3.02 -20.95
CA GLU A 209 33.46 1.88 -21.68
C GLU A 209 32.01 1.62 -21.29
N LEU A 210 31.67 1.64 -20.00
CA LEU A 210 30.30 1.48 -19.48
C LEU A 210 29.34 2.54 -20.05
N VAL A 211 29.73 3.81 -20.09
CA VAL A 211 28.90 4.86 -20.73
C VAL A 211 28.71 4.58 -22.23
N ALA A 212 29.75 4.11 -22.92
CA ALA A 212 29.66 3.73 -24.33
C ALA A 212 28.89 2.42 -24.58
N GLU A 213 28.83 1.51 -23.60
CA GLU A 213 28.01 0.29 -23.62
C GLU A 213 26.53 0.66 -23.44
N HIS A 214 26.19 1.42 -22.39
CA HIS A 214 24.84 1.92 -22.14
C HIS A 214 24.29 2.79 -23.29
N ALA A 215 25.13 3.62 -23.92
CA ALA A 215 24.72 4.44 -25.05
C ALA A 215 24.35 3.58 -26.28
N ARG A 216 25.14 2.54 -26.58
CA ARG A 216 24.86 1.60 -27.68
C ARG A 216 23.64 0.72 -27.40
N GLU A 217 23.46 0.32 -26.14
CA GLU A 217 22.30 -0.46 -25.71
C GLU A 217 21.01 0.35 -25.87
N GLU A 218 20.98 1.58 -25.38
CA GLU A 218 19.83 2.49 -25.55
C GLU A 218 19.59 2.85 -27.02
N GLU A 219 20.64 3.03 -27.83
CA GLU A 219 20.53 3.26 -29.29
C GLU A 219 19.92 2.03 -30.00
N ALA A 220 20.45 0.82 -29.76
CA ALA A 220 19.93 -0.41 -30.34
C ALA A 220 18.50 -0.75 -29.88
N LEU A 221 18.15 -0.41 -28.64
CA LEU A 221 16.78 -0.55 -28.14
C LEU A 221 15.82 0.44 -28.83
N ARG A 222 16.27 1.66 -29.16
CA ARG A 222 15.49 2.63 -29.95
C ARG A 222 15.38 2.24 -31.42
N GLU A 223 16.42 1.65 -32.01
CA GLU A 223 16.34 1.07 -33.37
C GLU A 223 15.34 -0.10 -33.44
N ARG A 224 15.26 -0.93 -32.39
CA ARG A 224 14.31 -2.05 -32.33
C ARG A 224 12.90 -1.66 -31.88
N LEU A 225 12.74 -0.53 -31.18
CA LEU A 225 11.47 -0.03 -30.64
C LEU A 225 11.17 1.43 -31.10
N PRO A 226 11.23 1.75 -32.41
CA PRO A 226 11.19 3.15 -32.88
C PRO A 226 9.83 3.82 -32.67
N PHE A 227 8.78 3.03 -32.44
CA PHE A 227 7.43 3.47 -32.09
C PHE A 227 7.27 3.82 -30.60
N VAL A 228 8.22 3.43 -29.73
CA VAL A 228 8.21 3.81 -28.31
C VAL A 228 8.82 5.20 -28.16
N GLY A 229 7.95 6.20 -28.08
CA GLY A 229 8.35 7.58 -27.82
C GLY A 229 8.96 7.81 -26.43
N VAL A 230 9.40 9.05 -26.17
CA VAL A 230 10.05 9.45 -24.91
C VAL A 230 9.25 9.00 -23.69
N LEU A 231 9.90 8.21 -22.84
CA LEU A 231 9.31 7.61 -21.65
C LEU A 231 9.10 8.66 -20.52
N PRO A 232 8.05 8.49 -19.69
CA PRO A 232 7.83 9.32 -18.51
C PRO A 232 8.92 9.13 -17.44
N GLY A 233 8.98 10.08 -16.50
CA GLY A 233 9.97 10.08 -15.41
C GLY A 233 11.40 10.44 -15.80
N GLY A 234 11.80 10.20 -17.06
CA GLY A 234 13.19 10.27 -17.52
C GLY A 234 13.87 8.89 -17.63
N VAL A 235 13.10 7.81 -17.45
CA VAL A 235 13.55 6.41 -17.57
C VAL A 235 14.00 6.11 -19.00
N MET A 236 15.05 5.32 -19.15
CA MET A 236 15.60 4.86 -20.43
C MET A 236 15.05 3.47 -20.80
N LEU A 237 15.08 3.09 -22.08
CA LEU A 237 14.58 1.77 -22.52
C LEU A 237 15.41 0.62 -21.93
N ARG A 238 16.73 0.81 -21.77
CA ARG A 238 17.63 -0.15 -21.10
C ARG A 238 17.20 -0.51 -19.68
N GLU A 239 16.61 0.44 -18.94
CA GLU A 239 16.25 0.29 -17.52
C GLU A 239 15.02 -0.60 -17.31
N LEU A 240 14.24 -0.86 -18.37
CA LEU A 240 13.01 -1.66 -18.30
C LEU A 240 13.21 -3.14 -18.69
N ASP A 241 14.27 -3.44 -19.46
CA ASP A 241 14.47 -4.75 -20.12
C ASP A 241 13.19 -5.26 -20.82
N MET A 242 12.64 -4.41 -21.69
CA MET A 242 11.45 -4.67 -22.51
C MET A 242 11.58 -5.92 -23.39
N ALA A 243 12.80 -6.45 -23.58
CA ALA A 243 13.06 -7.67 -24.32
C ALA A 243 12.67 -8.95 -23.56
N ASN A 244 12.73 -8.90 -22.22
CA ASN A 244 12.48 -10.06 -21.37
C ASN A 244 11.23 -9.94 -20.48
N ASP A 245 10.57 -8.78 -20.48
CA ASP A 245 9.22 -8.63 -19.91
C ASP A 245 8.25 -9.69 -20.48
N PRO A 246 7.52 -10.43 -19.63
CA PRO A 246 6.72 -11.59 -20.05
C PRO A 246 5.51 -11.23 -20.91
N ASP A 247 5.05 -9.97 -20.89
CA ASP A 247 3.88 -9.51 -21.62
C ASP A 247 4.25 -8.86 -22.95
N VAL A 248 5.44 -8.26 -23.04
CA VAL A 248 5.98 -7.61 -24.24
C VAL A 248 6.73 -8.58 -25.14
N LYS A 249 7.52 -9.50 -24.58
CA LYS A 249 8.27 -10.55 -25.31
C LYS A 249 7.42 -11.33 -26.35
N PRO A 250 6.18 -11.79 -26.06
CA PRO A 250 5.34 -12.45 -27.07
C PRO A 250 4.78 -11.49 -28.13
N LEU A 251 4.59 -10.20 -27.83
CA LEU A 251 4.13 -9.20 -28.79
C LEU A 251 5.26 -8.79 -29.75
N LEU A 252 6.49 -8.68 -29.25
CA LEU A 252 7.68 -8.46 -30.07
C LEU A 252 7.88 -9.62 -31.05
N ALA A 253 7.77 -10.86 -30.60
CA ALA A 253 7.87 -12.02 -31.50
C ALA A 253 6.80 -12.00 -32.61
N GLN A 254 5.57 -11.57 -32.31
CA GLN A 254 4.52 -11.40 -33.32
C GLN A 254 4.84 -10.29 -34.33
N LEU A 255 5.37 -9.16 -33.86
CA LEU A 255 5.80 -8.04 -34.71
C LEU A 255 6.98 -8.42 -35.60
N GLU A 256 7.95 -9.19 -35.07
CA GLU A 256 9.09 -9.75 -35.80
C GLU A 256 8.67 -10.78 -36.87
N GLU A 257 7.59 -11.54 -36.65
CA GLU A 257 6.99 -12.39 -37.70
C GLU A 257 6.29 -11.55 -38.79
N LEU A 258 5.46 -10.56 -38.42
CA LEU A 258 4.78 -9.69 -39.38
C LEU A 258 5.74 -8.83 -40.22
N ALA A 259 6.92 -8.49 -39.68
CA ALA A 259 7.96 -7.75 -40.39
C ALA A 259 8.63 -8.54 -41.54
N LYS A 260 8.39 -9.85 -41.65
CA LYS A 260 8.98 -10.70 -42.71
C LYS A 260 8.29 -10.55 -44.07
N ASP A 261 7.05 -10.08 -44.09
CA ASP A 261 6.32 -9.72 -45.32
C ASP A 261 6.11 -8.20 -45.36
N PRO A 262 6.65 -7.48 -46.37
CA PRO A 262 6.50 -6.03 -46.47
C PRO A 262 5.04 -5.57 -46.65
N ALA A 263 4.11 -6.47 -47.02
CA ALA A 263 2.67 -6.15 -47.06
C ALA A 263 2.03 -6.10 -45.66
N THR A 264 2.57 -6.80 -44.67
CA THR A 264 2.10 -6.80 -43.28
C THR A 264 2.93 -5.94 -42.34
N ALA A 265 4.20 -5.67 -42.68
CA ALA A 265 5.14 -4.94 -41.82
C ALA A 265 4.67 -3.55 -41.37
N GLU A 266 3.99 -2.79 -42.25
CA GLU A 266 3.36 -1.49 -41.89
C GLU A 266 1.83 -1.59 -41.69
N GLY A 267 1.28 -2.81 -41.72
CA GLY A 267 -0.16 -3.07 -41.71
C GLY A 267 -0.84 -2.79 -40.36
N PRO A 268 -2.18 -2.77 -40.32
CA PRO A 268 -2.95 -2.43 -39.13
C PRO A 268 -2.62 -3.29 -37.91
N GLU A 269 -2.35 -4.58 -38.10
CA GLU A 269 -1.98 -5.48 -37.00
C GLU A 269 -0.58 -5.17 -36.43
N ALA A 270 0.39 -4.83 -37.28
CA ALA A 270 1.69 -4.35 -36.84
C ALA A 270 1.54 -3.05 -36.04
N ARG A 271 0.79 -2.05 -36.55
CA ARG A 271 0.47 -0.81 -35.81
C ARG A 271 -0.24 -1.07 -34.48
N ARG A 272 -1.07 -2.11 -34.40
CA ARG A 272 -1.73 -2.53 -33.15
C ARG A 272 -0.74 -3.09 -32.13
N LEU A 273 0.22 -3.92 -32.57
CA LEU A 273 1.28 -4.45 -31.73
C LEU A 273 2.25 -3.35 -31.27
N GLU A 274 2.71 -2.48 -32.19
CA GLU A 274 3.53 -1.30 -31.88
C GLU A 274 2.88 -0.47 -30.75
N LYS A 275 1.59 -0.13 -30.89
CA LYS A 275 0.89 0.64 -29.85
C LYS A 275 0.75 -0.12 -28.54
N ALA A 276 0.39 -1.40 -28.57
CA ALA A 276 0.26 -2.21 -27.36
C ALA A 276 1.59 -2.30 -26.58
N ILE A 277 2.70 -2.47 -27.28
CA ILE A 277 4.05 -2.47 -26.71
C ILE A 277 4.40 -1.08 -26.17
N GLY A 278 4.05 0.00 -26.89
CA GLY A 278 4.28 1.39 -26.45
C GLY A 278 3.47 1.80 -25.20
N ASP A 279 2.23 1.33 -25.08
CA ASP A 279 1.39 1.55 -23.90
C ASP A 279 1.95 0.77 -22.68
N LEU A 280 2.40 -0.47 -22.88
CA LEU A 280 3.08 -1.27 -21.85
C LEU A 280 4.42 -0.64 -21.44
N ALA A 281 5.23 -0.17 -22.39
CA ALA A 281 6.50 0.53 -22.12
C ALA A 281 6.28 1.79 -21.28
N ARG A 282 5.24 2.57 -21.57
CA ARG A 282 4.83 3.73 -20.77
C ARG A 282 4.45 3.32 -19.34
N ARG A 283 3.60 2.30 -19.20
CA ARG A 283 3.13 1.80 -17.89
C ARG A 283 4.28 1.24 -17.04
N ALA A 284 5.28 0.60 -17.67
CA ALA A 284 6.50 0.11 -17.04
C ALA A 284 7.42 1.27 -16.61
N ALA A 285 7.66 2.26 -17.48
CA ALA A 285 8.42 3.48 -17.16
C ALA A 285 7.82 4.27 -16.00
N GLU A 286 6.49 4.46 -15.97
CA GLU A 286 5.82 5.08 -14.83
C GLU A 286 5.95 4.24 -13.55
N GLY A 287 6.08 2.92 -13.66
CA GLY A 287 6.33 2.02 -12.53
C GLY A 287 7.77 2.05 -12.02
N GLU A 288 8.77 2.22 -12.88
CA GLU A 288 10.18 2.34 -12.49
C GLU A 288 10.52 3.74 -11.97
N ALA A 289 10.08 4.79 -12.66
CA ALA A 289 10.26 6.18 -12.23
C ALA A 289 9.72 6.41 -10.81
N GLU A 290 8.59 5.77 -10.49
CA GLU A 290 7.91 5.93 -9.21
C GLU A 290 8.50 5.06 -8.09
N ARG A 291 8.92 3.81 -8.38
CA ARG A 291 9.74 3.02 -7.44
C ARG A 291 11.05 3.73 -7.11
N THR A 292 11.70 4.31 -8.13
CA THR A 292 12.89 5.14 -7.96
C THR A 292 12.60 6.41 -7.15
N ARG A 293 11.47 7.10 -7.39
CA ARG A 293 11.04 8.25 -6.58
C ARG A 293 10.88 7.87 -5.10
N HIS A 294 10.19 6.77 -4.78
CA HIS A 294 10.02 6.33 -3.39
C HIS A 294 11.36 6.01 -2.73
N ARG A 295 12.17 5.14 -3.35
CA ARG A 295 13.54 4.81 -2.86
C ARG A 295 14.36 6.06 -2.53
N LEU A 296 14.37 7.07 -3.41
CA LEU A 296 15.13 8.31 -3.20
C LEU A 296 14.49 9.24 -2.15
N VAL A 297 13.16 9.26 -2.01
CA VAL A 297 12.45 10.03 -0.97
C VAL A 297 12.65 9.42 0.41
N ASP A 298 12.62 8.09 0.54
CA ASP A 298 12.85 7.40 1.81
C ASP A 298 14.35 7.36 2.17
N ALA A 299 15.27 7.32 1.20
CA ALA A 299 16.71 7.51 1.43
C ALA A 299 17.02 8.88 2.06
N GLU A 300 16.58 9.99 1.44
CA GLU A 300 16.75 11.30 2.07
C GLU A 300 15.90 11.43 3.35
N GLY A 301 14.74 10.77 3.42
CA GLY A 301 13.95 10.65 4.65
C GLY A 301 14.66 9.93 5.80
N LEU A 302 15.64 9.05 5.51
CA LEU A 302 16.54 8.48 6.52
C LEU A 302 17.65 9.47 6.89
N HIS A 303 18.24 10.20 5.92
CA HIS A 303 19.29 11.17 6.22
C HIS A 303 18.79 12.47 6.89
N GLU A 304 17.57 12.93 6.62
CA GLU A 304 16.91 14.03 7.35
C GLU A 304 16.75 13.68 8.84
N ARG A 305 16.46 12.40 9.13
CA ARG A 305 16.33 11.89 10.50
C ARG A 305 17.68 11.57 11.14
N PHE A 306 18.61 10.99 10.38
CA PHE A 306 19.85 10.41 10.88
C PHE A 306 21.06 10.84 10.02
N PRO A 307 21.40 12.14 9.99
CA PRO A 307 22.39 12.70 9.05
C PRO A 307 23.85 12.26 9.30
N PHE A 308 24.09 11.47 10.35
CA PHE A 308 25.37 10.86 10.68
C PHE A 308 25.52 9.45 10.08
N LEU A 309 24.45 8.83 9.57
CA LEU A 309 24.53 7.56 8.86
C LEU A 309 25.20 7.80 7.49
N PRO A 310 26.12 6.90 7.07
CA PRO A 310 26.67 6.93 5.72
C PRO A 310 25.60 6.52 4.70
N GLU A 311 25.74 7.00 3.45
CA GLU A 311 24.92 6.56 2.31
C GLU A 311 25.06 5.05 2.07
N GLU A 312 26.27 4.49 2.29
CA GLU A 312 26.56 3.07 2.23
C GLU A 312 27.08 2.60 3.61
N PRO A 313 26.26 1.96 4.46
CA PRO A 313 26.72 1.42 5.75
C PRO A 313 27.75 0.29 5.61
N VAL A 314 27.74 -0.42 4.48
CA VAL A 314 28.87 -1.20 3.96
C VAL A 314 29.04 -0.93 2.46
N PRO A 315 30.27 -0.97 1.91
CA PRO A 315 30.51 -0.67 0.51
C PRO A 315 29.65 -1.51 -0.46
N GLY A 316 28.94 -0.84 -1.36
CA GLY A 316 28.05 -1.49 -2.34
C GLY A 316 26.69 -1.93 -1.79
N MET A 317 26.28 -1.48 -0.59
CA MET A 317 24.91 -1.58 -0.11
C MET A 317 24.40 -0.22 0.41
N PRO A 318 23.55 0.48 -0.35
CA PRO A 318 22.91 1.73 0.06
C PRO A 318 22.06 1.61 1.33
N LEU A 319 21.94 2.69 2.11
CA LEU A 319 21.22 2.76 3.38
C LEU A 319 19.72 2.44 3.23
N VAL A 320 19.11 2.88 2.12
CA VAL A 320 17.70 2.53 1.81
C VAL A 320 17.57 1.06 1.39
N GLU A 321 18.50 0.55 0.58
CA GLU A 321 18.51 -0.86 0.15
C GLU A 321 18.74 -1.80 1.34
N ALA A 322 19.50 -1.37 2.35
CA ALA A 322 19.72 -2.15 3.58
C ALA A 322 18.43 -2.41 4.38
N GLY A 323 17.31 -1.70 4.14
CA GLY A 323 16.04 -1.94 4.82
C GLY A 323 16.09 -1.70 6.33
N VAL A 324 16.93 -0.76 6.80
CA VAL A 324 17.24 -0.62 8.24
C VAL A 324 16.03 -0.35 9.13
N MET A 325 14.93 0.19 8.58
CA MET A 325 13.69 0.43 9.34
C MET A 325 12.87 -0.84 9.61
N ASP A 326 13.14 -1.96 8.94
CA ASP A 326 12.52 -3.26 9.20
C ASP A 326 13.10 -3.96 10.44
N ASP A 327 14.38 -3.73 10.72
CA ASP A 327 15.08 -4.29 11.87
C ASP A 327 14.51 -3.72 13.20
N PRO A 328 13.97 -4.57 14.11
CA PRO A 328 13.39 -4.09 15.36
C PRO A 328 14.38 -3.39 16.30
N GLU A 329 15.65 -3.78 16.28
CA GLU A 329 16.69 -3.18 17.14
C GLU A 329 17.05 -1.77 16.64
N PHE A 330 17.31 -1.61 15.33
CA PHE A 330 17.51 -0.31 14.70
C PHE A 330 16.29 0.60 14.92
N ARG A 331 15.07 0.10 14.70
CA ARG A 331 13.83 0.86 14.95
C ARG A 331 13.73 1.33 16.40
N THR A 332 14.14 0.50 17.36
CA THR A 332 14.15 0.84 18.79
C THR A 332 15.19 1.90 19.10
N LEU A 333 16.43 1.75 18.62
CA LEU A 333 17.52 2.71 18.79
C LEU A 333 17.20 4.07 18.13
N ALA A 334 16.61 4.06 16.93
CA ALA A 334 16.17 5.24 16.19
C ALA A 334 15.10 6.02 16.97
N ASN A 335 14.12 5.31 17.54
CA ASN A 335 13.09 5.87 18.39
C ASN A 335 13.66 6.48 19.68
N VAL A 336 14.59 5.78 20.36
CA VAL A 336 15.30 6.30 21.53
C VAL A 336 16.08 7.57 21.19
N LEU A 337 16.79 7.62 20.05
CA LEU A 337 17.52 8.80 19.61
C LEU A 337 16.60 9.99 19.32
N VAL A 338 15.41 9.77 18.74
CA VAL A 338 14.40 10.82 18.52
C VAL A 338 13.91 11.40 19.84
N ASP A 339 13.62 10.58 20.85
CA ASP A 339 13.16 11.07 22.15
C ASP A 339 14.28 11.71 22.98
N LEU A 340 15.51 11.20 22.88
CA LEU A 340 16.70 11.84 23.45
C LEU A 340 16.92 13.24 22.86
N ARG A 341 16.71 13.45 21.56
CA ARG A 341 16.80 14.77 20.91
C ARG A 341 15.64 15.71 21.26
N ARG A 342 14.48 15.18 21.68
CA ARG A 342 13.33 15.97 22.20
C ARG A 342 13.52 16.39 23.66
N SER A 343 14.24 15.60 24.46
CA SER A 343 14.45 15.86 25.89
C SER A 343 15.46 16.99 26.13
N PRO A 344 15.11 18.05 26.89
CA PRO A 344 16.01 19.17 27.17
C PRO A 344 17.11 18.86 28.19
N GLN A 345 17.11 17.65 28.78
CA GLN A 345 18.09 17.23 29.81
C GLN A 345 19.12 16.23 29.27
N THR A 346 19.08 15.92 27.97
CA THR A 346 19.96 14.93 27.36
C THR A 346 21.41 15.43 27.26
N SER A 347 22.37 14.60 27.69
CA SER A 347 23.79 14.95 27.58
C SER A 347 24.33 14.77 26.14
N PRO A 348 25.28 15.61 25.67
CA PRO A 348 25.96 15.40 24.39
C PRO A 348 26.81 14.12 24.30
N GLN A 349 26.92 13.34 25.39
CA GLN A 349 27.54 12.02 25.38
C GLN A 349 26.49 10.92 25.19
N ALA A 350 25.29 11.06 25.75
CA ALA A 350 24.17 10.15 25.51
C ALA A 350 23.70 10.20 24.04
N LEU A 351 23.66 11.40 23.44
CA LEU A 351 23.37 11.55 22.00
C LEU A 351 24.39 10.80 21.15
N ARG A 352 25.70 11.08 21.32
CA ARG A 352 26.74 10.40 20.54
C ARG A 352 26.76 8.89 20.73
N ALA A 353 26.56 8.39 21.95
CA ALA A 353 26.45 6.95 22.18
C ALA A 353 25.23 6.31 21.47
N ALA A 354 24.10 7.02 21.39
CA ALA A 354 22.93 6.55 20.64
C ALA A 354 23.12 6.65 19.12
N GLU A 355 23.84 7.65 18.63
CA GLU A 355 24.21 7.81 17.21
C GLU A 355 25.24 6.75 16.78
N GLU A 356 26.28 6.51 17.59
CA GLU A 356 27.26 5.43 17.40
C GLU A 356 26.59 4.05 17.42
N ALA A 357 25.64 3.80 18.33
CA ALA A 357 24.88 2.55 18.37
C ALA A 357 23.97 2.37 17.14
N LEU A 358 23.28 3.42 16.70
CA LEU A 358 22.41 3.35 15.52
C LEU A 358 23.22 3.17 14.22
N ALA A 359 24.37 3.82 14.10
CA ALA A 359 25.29 3.65 12.97
C ALA A 359 25.91 2.24 12.95
N GLY A 360 26.31 1.72 14.12
CA GLY A 360 26.74 0.33 14.26
C GLY A 360 25.68 -0.65 13.77
N ARG A 361 24.42 -0.48 14.21
CA ARG A 361 23.33 -1.37 13.78
C ARG A 361 22.99 -1.24 12.29
N ALA A 362 23.04 -0.04 11.70
CA ALA A 362 22.88 0.12 10.25
C ALA A 362 23.93 -0.70 9.47
N ALA A 363 25.18 -0.66 9.91
CA ALA A 363 26.27 -1.41 9.30
C ALA A 363 26.12 -2.94 9.51
N GLU A 364 25.62 -3.40 10.66
CA GLU A 364 25.30 -4.82 10.91
C GLU A 364 24.20 -5.33 9.95
N VAL A 365 23.09 -4.59 9.83
CA VAL A 365 21.95 -4.96 8.98
C VAL A 365 22.35 -4.98 7.50
N ALA A 366 23.05 -3.95 7.02
CA ALA A 366 23.58 -3.91 5.66
C ALA A 366 24.60 -5.03 5.40
N ALA A 367 25.52 -5.31 6.34
CA ALA A 367 26.45 -6.42 6.23
C ALA A 367 25.76 -7.78 6.15
N ALA A 368 24.66 -7.98 6.90
CA ALA A 368 23.88 -9.21 6.85
C ALA A 368 23.16 -9.39 5.50
N LYS A 369 22.50 -8.34 4.99
CA LYS A 369 21.77 -8.37 3.72
C LYS A 369 22.70 -8.53 2.51
N LEU A 370 23.87 -7.88 2.53
CA LEU A 370 24.93 -8.09 1.54
C LEU A 370 25.44 -9.54 1.55
N ARG A 371 25.79 -10.09 2.73
CA ARG A 371 26.25 -11.49 2.84
C ARG A 371 25.21 -12.49 2.34
N ALA A 372 23.94 -12.32 2.72
CA ALA A 372 22.86 -13.19 2.24
C ALA A 372 22.72 -13.14 0.70
N THR A 373 22.97 -11.99 0.09
CA THR A 373 22.99 -11.84 -1.37
C THR A 373 24.18 -12.56 -2.01
N GLU A 374 25.36 -12.48 -1.40
CA GLU A 374 26.56 -13.19 -1.86
C GLU A 374 26.47 -14.72 -1.66
N GLU A 375 25.90 -15.18 -0.56
CA GLU A 375 25.63 -16.61 -0.30
C GLU A 375 24.60 -17.17 -1.29
N ALA A 376 23.55 -16.42 -1.60
CA ALA A 376 22.58 -16.78 -2.63
C ALA A 376 23.22 -16.83 -4.03
N GLN A 377 24.10 -15.87 -4.36
CA GLN A 377 24.85 -15.84 -5.62
C GLN A 377 25.83 -17.01 -5.73
N ALA A 378 26.53 -17.36 -4.65
CA ALA A 378 27.41 -18.53 -4.59
C ALA A 378 26.65 -19.86 -4.74
N ARG A 379 25.41 -19.95 -4.21
CA ARG A 379 24.52 -21.10 -4.39
C ARG A 379 23.93 -21.19 -5.80
N TYR A 380 23.70 -20.05 -6.45
CA TYR A 380 23.11 -19.95 -7.79
C TYR A 380 24.01 -19.16 -8.77
N PRO A 381 25.23 -19.66 -9.09
CA PRO A 381 26.26 -18.90 -9.81
C PRO A 381 25.97 -18.67 -11.31
N PHE A 382 24.76 -19.00 -11.77
CA PHE A 382 24.22 -18.65 -13.08
C PHE A 382 23.31 -17.41 -13.02
N LEU A 383 23.08 -16.86 -11.82
CA LEU A 383 22.43 -15.57 -11.57
C LEU A 383 23.47 -14.51 -11.18
N SER A 384 23.19 -13.26 -11.54
CA SER A 384 23.82 -12.05 -11.00
C SER A 384 23.36 -11.80 -9.55
N LYS A 385 24.12 -10.99 -8.78
CA LYS A 385 23.77 -10.59 -7.40
C LYS A 385 22.40 -9.89 -7.30
N ARG A 386 21.94 -9.28 -8.40
CA ARG A 386 20.63 -8.67 -8.58
C ARG A 386 19.90 -9.32 -9.75
N VAL A 387 18.57 -9.42 -9.69
CA VAL A 387 17.71 -9.79 -10.83
C VAL A 387 16.60 -8.74 -10.92
N ALA A 388 16.46 -8.08 -12.07
CA ALA A 388 15.59 -6.89 -12.24
C ALA A 388 15.78 -5.84 -11.12
N GLY A 389 17.03 -5.56 -10.76
CA GLY A 389 17.43 -4.66 -9.66
C GLY A 389 17.32 -5.25 -8.24
N VAL A 390 16.45 -6.24 -8.02
CA VAL A 390 16.20 -6.85 -6.71
C VAL A 390 17.37 -7.75 -6.27
N PRO A 391 17.94 -7.60 -5.06
CA PRO A 391 18.97 -8.49 -4.52
C PRO A 391 18.50 -9.94 -4.37
N LEU A 392 19.39 -10.91 -4.64
CA LEU A 392 19.06 -12.33 -4.48
C LEU A 392 18.65 -12.71 -3.04
N SER A 393 19.02 -11.94 -2.01
CA SER A 393 18.57 -12.17 -0.63
C SER A 393 17.08 -11.89 -0.39
N GLU A 394 16.44 -11.11 -1.27
CA GLU A 394 15.03 -10.72 -1.13
C GLU A 394 14.09 -11.54 -2.00
N LEU A 395 14.62 -12.46 -2.81
CA LEU A 395 13.85 -13.35 -3.66
C LEU A 395 13.61 -14.68 -2.93
N PRO A 396 12.37 -15.22 -2.90
CA PRO A 396 12.03 -16.48 -2.24
C PRO A 396 12.50 -17.72 -3.02
N LEU A 397 13.72 -17.68 -3.57
CA LEU A 397 14.30 -18.70 -4.45
C LEU A 397 14.38 -20.08 -3.80
N VAL A 398 14.51 -20.15 -2.47
CA VAL A 398 14.60 -21.41 -1.72
C VAL A 398 13.22 -22.05 -1.54
N GLN A 399 12.17 -21.23 -1.46
CA GLN A 399 10.78 -21.61 -1.29
C GLN A 399 10.09 -21.91 -2.64
N ASP A 400 10.52 -21.27 -3.73
CA ASP A 400 9.93 -21.49 -5.05
C ASP A 400 10.24 -22.88 -5.61
N GLU A 401 9.24 -23.76 -5.59
CA GLU A 401 9.36 -25.16 -6.05
C GLU A 401 9.80 -25.25 -7.51
N LEU A 402 9.35 -24.34 -8.37
CA LEU A 402 9.70 -24.32 -9.80
C LEU A 402 11.18 -24.00 -10.01
N PHE A 403 11.71 -22.99 -9.32
CA PHE A 403 13.13 -22.66 -9.34
C PHE A 403 13.98 -23.80 -8.74
N GLN A 404 13.59 -24.38 -7.59
CA GLN A 404 14.31 -25.54 -7.04
C GLN A 404 14.27 -26.76 -7.98
N ALA A 405 13.16 -27.02 -8.67
CA ALA A 405 13.05 -28.09 -9.66
C ALA A 405 13.94 -27.85 -10.89
N LEU A 406 14.16 -26.60 -11.30
CA LEU A 406 15.11 -26.24 -12.36
C LEU A 406 16.57 -26.37 -11.89
N VAL A 407 16.88 -25.97 -10.65
CA VAL A 407 18.20 -26.21 -10.02
C VAL A 407 18.50 -27.72 -9.90
N ALA A 408 17.50 -28.54 -9.55
CA ALA A 408 17.61 -29.99 -9.53
C ALA A 408 17.85 -30.60 -10.92
N GLN A 409 17.21 -30.08 -11.97
CA GLN A 409 17.47 -30.46 -13.38
C GLN A 409 18.88 -30.05 -13.83
N ARG A 410 19.40 -28.93 -13.35
CA ARG A 410 20.76 -28.43 -13.65
C ARG A 410 21.84 -29.33 -13.04
N ALA A 411 21.65 -29.79 -11.80
CA ALA A 411 22.65 -30.53 -11.02
C ALA A 411 23.34 -31.71 -11.78
N PRO A 412 22.62 -32.68 -12.37
CA PRO A 412 23.27 -33.80 -13.08
C PRO A 412 23.98 -33.37 -14.39
N LEU A 413 23.56 -32.26 -15.01
CA LEU A 413 24.16 -31.78 -16.26
C LEU A 413 25.59 -31.25 -16.04
N LEU A 414 25.89 -30.74 -14.83
CA LEU A 414 27.21 -30.26 -14.42
C LEU A 414 28.29 -31.34 -14.41
N GLY A 415 27.92 -32.63 -14.38
CA GLY A 415 28.88 -33.74 -14.47
C GLY A 415 29.55 -33.89 -15.85
N SER A 416 29.07 -33.19 -16.89
CA SER A 416 29.68 -33.16 -18.22
C SER A 416 29.28 -31.88 -18.97
N PRO A 417 29.75 -30.70 -18.52
CA PRO A 417 29.14 -29.42 -18.91
C PRO A 417 29.37 -29.07 -20.38
N ARG A 418 30.49 -29.49 -20.99
CA ARG A 418 30.75 -29.30 -22.42
C ARG A 418 29.75 -30.08 -23.30
N THR A 419 29.49 -31.34 -22.94
CA THR A 419 28.53 -32.21 -23.64
C THR A 419 27.09 -31.76 -23.43
N ASN A 420 26.79 -31.22 -22.24
CA ASN A 420 25.46 -30.76 -21.86
C ASN A 420 25.21 -29.27 -22.12
N ALA A 421 26.12 -28.54 -22.78
CA ALA A 421 26.11 -27.07 -22.83
C ALA A 421 24.75 -26.46 -23.23
N ALA A 422 24.12 -26.97 -24.30
CA ALA A 422 22.81 -26.49 -24.74
C ALA A 422 21.67 -26.81 -23.74
N LYS A 423 21.78 -27.92 -22.98
CA LYS A 423 20.82 -28.29 -21.93
C LYS A 423 21.03 -27.47 -20.65
N LEU A 424 22.28 -27.20 -20.28
CA LEU A 424 22.62 -26.31 -19.17
C LEU A 424 22.05 -24.93 -19.43
N HIS A 425 22.40 -24.33 -20.57
CA HIS A 425 21.88 -23.03 -20.98
C HIS A 425 20.34 -22.99 -20.97
N ALA A 426 19.66 -23.97 -21.56
CA ALA A 426 18.20 -24.01 -21.58
C ALA A 426 17.54 -24.15 -20.18
N VAL A 427 18.20 -24.78 -19.20
CA VAL A 427 17.71 -24.86 -17.82
C VAL A 427 18.08 -23.60 -17.02
N GLU A 428 19.27 -23.04 -17.23
CA GLU A 428 19.74 -21.80 -16.61
C GLU A 428 18.92 -20.59 -17.05
N THR A 429 18.59 -20.47 -18.35
CA THR A 429 17.66 -19.45 -18.86
C THR A 429 16.28 -19.57 -18.23
N ARG A 430 15.71 -20.78 -18.10
CA ARG A 430 14.41 -20.97 -17.43
C ARG A 430 14.45 -20.61 -15.94
N ALA A 431 15.56 -20.90 -15.27
CA ALA A 431 15.75 -20.54 -13.87
C ALA A 431 15.93 -19.02 -13.70
N HIS A 432 16.61 -18.36 -14.63
CA HIS A 432 16.70 -16.90 -14.70
C HIS A 432 15.33 -16.24 -15.00
N ASP A 433 14.58 -16.75 -15.98
CA ASP A 433 13.21 -16.30 -16.28
C ASP A 433 12.29 -16.45 -15.04
N ARG A 434 12.42 -17.54 -14.28
CA ARG A 434 11.66 -17.73 -13.03
C ARG A 434 12.13 -16.77 -11.92
N ALA A 435 13.43 -16.55 -11.77
CA ALA A 435 13.95 -15.56 -10.82
C ALA A 435 13.47 -14.14 -11.16
N ARG A 436 13.37 -13.78 -12.45
CA ARG A 436 12.76 -12.51 -12.90
C ARG A 436 11.29 -12.43 -12.50
N GLN A 437 10.48 -13.47 -12.73
CA GLN A 437 9.07 -13.49 -12.32
C GLN A 437 8.90 -13.24 -10.81
N LEU A 438 9.81 -13.74 -9.97
CA LEU A 438 9.80 -13.49 -8.53
C LEU A 438 10.20 -12.04 -8.19
N ALA A 439 11.18 -11.46 -8.89
CA ALA A 439 11.55 -10.05 -8.76
C ALA A 439 10.44 -9.09 -9.25
N ASP A 440 9.73 -9.46 -10.31
CA ASP A 440 8.55 -8.76 -10.82
C ASP A 440 7.38 -8.85 -9.82
N ALA A 441 7.17 -10.01 -9.18
CA ALA A 441 6.14 -10.20 -8.17
C ALA A 441 6.43 -9.35 -6.91
N LYS A 442 7.65 -9.41 -6.38
CA LYS A 442 8.09 -8.54 -5.28
C LYS A 442 7.95 -7.06 -5.66
N SER A 443 8.40 -6.64 -6.84
CA SER A 443 8.26 -5.24 -7.28
C SER A 443 6.80 -4.75 -7.34
N LYS A 444 5.83 -5.64 -7.59
CA LYS A 444 4.40 -5.33 -7.56
C LYS A 444 3.85 -5.27 -6.13
N LEU A 445 4.37 -6.09 -5.22
CA LEU A 445 4.05 -6.09 -3.79
C LEU A 445 4.60 -4.85 -3.09
N ASP A 446 5.89 -4.56 -3.24
CA ASP A 446 6.56 -3.36 -2.74
C ASP A 446 5.82 -2.11 -3.26
N GLY A 447 5.62 -2.02 -4.58
CA GLY A 447 4.87 -0.94 -5.21
C GLY A 447 3.40 -0.83 -4.78
N LEU A 448 2.79 -1.87 -4.21
CA LEU A 448 1.47 -1.80 -3.55
C LEU A 448 1.58 -1.24 -2.13
N ARG A 449 2.61 -1.64 -1.38
CA ARG A 449 2.90 -1.16 -0.03
C ARG A 449 3.20 0.33 -0.02
N ASP A 450 4.13 0.80 -0.85
CA ASP A 450 4.46 2.23 -0.94
C ASP A 450 3.23 3.08 -1.29
N THR A 451 2.37 2.55 -2.17
CA THR A 451 1.14 3.23 -2.59
C THR A 451 0.16 3.38 -1.43
N ALA A 452 0.05 2.36 -0.58
CA ALA A 452 -0.79 2.42 0.61
C ALA A 452 -0.25 3.40 1.66
N ASP A 453 1.07 3.48 1.83
CA ASP A 453 1.71 4.49 2.68
C ASP A 453 1.53 5.90 2.12
N ASP A 454 1.71 6.10 0.81
CA ASP A 454 1.52 7.40 0.17
C ASP A 454 0.04 7.84 0.10
N GLU A 455 -0.95 6.94 -0.03
CA GLU A 455 -2.38 7.33 0.10
C GLU A 455 -2.64 7.93 1.50
N VAL A 456 -2.08 7.34 2.56
CA VAL A 456 -2.19 7.88 3.92
C VAL A 456 -1.39 9.18 4.05
N ARG A 457 -0.17 9.25 3.50
CA ARG A 457 0.70 10.43 3.56
C ARG A 457 0.15 11.62 2.76
N ALA A 458 -0.54 11.38 1.64
CA ALA A 458 -1.14 12.38 0.76
C ALA A 458 -2.28 13.14 1.45
N ARG A 459 -3.12 12.43 2.21
CA ARG A 459 -4.20 13.01 3.03
C ARG A 459 -3.67 13.66 4.31
N ASN A 460 -2.50 13.24 4.79
CA ASN A 460 -1.86 13.74 6.01
C ASN A 460 -0.52 14.44 5.69
N PRO A 461 -0.53 15.54 4.90
CA PRO A 461 0.67 16.20 4.36
C PRO A 461 1.59 16.79 5.44
N PHE A 462 1.10 16.90 6.66
CA PHE A 462 1.84 17.32 7.85
C PHE A 462 2.66 16.18 8.49
N LEU A 463 2.51 14.93 8.04
CA LEU A 463 3.37 13.78 8.36
C LEU A 463 4.52 13.72 7.34
N PRO A 464 5.79 13.87 7.78
CA PRO A 464 6.90 14.09 6.85
C PRO A 464 7.49 12.82 6.20
N HIS A 465 7.14 11.61 6.64
CA HIS A 465 7.72 10.35 6.13
C HIS A 465 6.63 9.30 5.88
N SER A 466 7.02 8.20 5.22
CA SER A 466 6.21 7.01 4.95
C SER A 466 5.93 6.15 6.21
N ASP A 467 6.51 6.53 7.36
CA ASP A 467 6.35 5.88 8.66
C ASP A 467 6.14 6.90 9.80
N VAL A 468 5.63 6.40 10.94
CA VAL A 468 5.67 7.09 12.24
C VAL A 468 6.28 6.13 13.27
N ARG A 469 7.32 6.58 13.98
CA ARG A 469 8.12 5.74 14.92
C ARG A 469 8.68 4.46 14.27
N GLY A 470 8.87 4.45 12.95
CA GLY A 470 9.26 3.26 12.19
C GLY A 470 8.16 2.21 11.97
N VAL A 471 6.90 2.56 12.24
CA VAL A 471 5.72 1.80 11.81
C VAL A 471 5.20 2.42 10.50
N PRO A 472 5.12 1.67 9.39
CA PRO A 472 4.55 2.17 8.13
C PRO A 472 3.14 2.73 8.32
N LEU A 473 2.82 3.84 7.65
CA LEU A 473 1.51 4.50 7.72
C LEU A 473 0.34 3.55 7.40
N ARG A 474 0.56 2.59 6.48
CA ARG A 474 -0.38 1.52 6.09
C ARG A 474 -0.79 0.60 7.23
N GLU A 475 0.06 0.46 8.26
CA GLU A 475 -0.22 -0.35 9.46
C GLU A 475 -0.96 0.41 10.55
N LEU A 476 -0.82 1.74 10.61
CA LEU A 476 -1.36 2.55 11.71
C LEU A 476 -2.89 2.56 11.73
N GLY A 477 -3.51 2.59 10.54
CA GLY A 477 -4.97 2.66 10.41
C GLY A 477 -5.59 3.96 10.96
N LEU A 478 -4.84 5.07 10.90
CA LEU A 478 -5.15 6.35 11.56
C LEU A 478 -6.63 6.80 11.51
N PRO A 479 -7.39 6.68 10.40
CA PRO A 479 -8.80 7.10 10.37
C PRO A 479 -9.75 6.26 11.26
N ARG A 480 -9.28 5.14 11.81
CA ARG A 480 -10.04 4.32 12.79
C ARG A 480 -9.82 4.74 14.23
N ASP A 481 -8.83 5.60 14.50
CA ASP A 481 -8.68 6.21 15.80
C ASP A 481 -9.70 7.36 15.95
N PRO A 482 -10.60 7.31 16.95
CA PRO A 482 -11.71 8.24 17.02
C PRO A 482 -11.29 9.66 17.39
N GLU A 483 -10.13 9.85 18.05
CA GLU A 483 -9.57 11.18 18.32
C GLU A 483 -8.93 11.74 17.05
N TYR A 484 -8.16 10.93 16.31
CA TYR A 484 -7.57 11.32 15.03
C TYR A 484 -8.63 11.73 14.00
N ALA A 485 -9.73 10.98 13.90
CA ALA A 485 -10.85 11.31 13.02
C ALA A 485 -11.48 12.67 13.38
N GLN A 486 -11.77 12.92 14.66
CA GLN A 486 -12.32 14.20 15.13
C GLN A 486 -11.36 15.38 14.90
N LEU A 487 -10.05 15.17 15.07
CA LEU A 487 -9.03 16.16 14.76
C LEU A 487 -8.90 16.42 13.25
N MET A 488 -9.13 15.41 12.41
CA MET A 488 -9.15 15.57 10.94
C MET A 488 -10.40 16.34 10.48
N ASP A 489 -11.59 16.01 11.00
CA ASP A 489 -12.81 16.78 10.79
C ASP A 489 -12.59 18.26 11.16
N ARG A 490 -11.96 18.53 12.32
CA ARG A 490 -11.62 19.90 12.73
C ARG A 490 -10.63 20.56 11.77
N ARG A 491 -9.60 19.85 11.29
CA ARG A 491 -8.63 20.36 10.30
C ARG A 491 -9.33 20.75 8.99
N LEU A 492 -10.25 19.92 8.50
CA LEU A 492 -10.98 20.16 7.25
C LEU A 492 -11.94 21.35 7.37
N ALA A 493 -12.69 21.46 8.47
CA ALA A 493 -13.53 22.64 8.74
C ALA A 493 -12.67 23.93 8.83
N LEU A 494 -11.51 23.88 9.48
CA LEU A 494 -10.62 25.05 9.57
C LEU A 494 -10.03 25.46 8.20
N LYS A 495 -9.88 24.52 7.25
CA LYS A 495 -9.44 24.79 5.87
C LYS A 495 -10.45 25.53 4.99
N GLU A 496 -11.71 25.71 5.43
CA GLU A 496 -12.68 26.58 4.75
C GLU A 496 -12.25 28.05 4.78
N ARG A 497 -11.44 28.45 5.78
CA ARG A 497 -10.89 29.79 5.99
C ARG A 497 -9.45 29.75 6.50
N PRO A 498 -8.48 29.30 5.68
CA PRO A 498 -7.13 28.93 6.14
C PRO A 498 -6.35 30.12 6.73
N VAL A 499 -6.59 31.34 6.23
CA VAL A 499 -5.90 32.56 6.69
C VAL A 499 -6.40 33.01 8.07
N GLU A 500 -7.71 32.98 8.31
CA GLU A 500 -8.31 33.26 9.63
C GLU A 500 -7.87 32.21 10.66
N ASN A 501 -7.80 30.94 10.23
CA ASN A 501 -7.61 29.79 11.10
C ASN A 501 -6.15 29.31 11.25
N ALA A 502 -5.16 30.00 10.67
CA ALA A 502 -3.79 29.50 10.53
C ALA A 502 -3.11 29.01 11.83
N ALA A 503 -3.34 29.72 12.94
CA ALA A 503 -2.81 29.33 14.26
C ALA A 503 -3.52 28.09 14.85
N GLU A 504 -4.83 27.95 14.62
CA GLU A 504 -5.57 26.76 15.08
C GLU A 504 -5.26 25.55 14.19
N LEU A 505 -5.13 25.73 12.86
CA LEU A 505 -4.65 24.70 11.94
C LEU A 505 -3.29 24.14 12.38
N THR A 506 -2.34 25.02 12.69
CA THR A 506 -1.01 24.62 13.19
C THR A 506 -1.12 23.82 14.49
N THR A 507 -2.04 24.19 15.38
CA THR A 507 -2.29 23.50 16.66
C THR A 507 -2.93 22.12 16.45
N VAL A 508 -3.94 22.02 15.57
CA VAL A 508 -4.62 20.77 15.24
C VAL A 508 -3.69 19.81 14.50
N GLU A 509 -2.84 20.30 13.59
CA GLU A 509 -1.82 19.46 12.94
C GLU A 509 -0.73 18.99 13.91
N ALA A 510 -0.34 19.80 14.90
CA ALA A 510 0.54 19.35 15.97
C ALA A 510 -0.12 18.24 16.83
N HIS A 511 -1.42 18.36 17.10
CA HIS A 511 -2.19 17.29 17.77
C HIS A 511 -2.32 16.03 16.92
N LEU A 512 -2.58 16.13 15.61
CA LEU A 512 -2.60 14.99 14.69
C LEU A 512 -1.23 14.27 14.64
N LYS A 513 -0.12 15.01 14.59
CA LYS A 513 1.24 14.42 14.67
C LYS A 513 1.48 13.68 15.99
N ARG A 514 1.03 14.26 17.12
CA ARG A 514 1.12 13.62 18.44
C ARG A 514 0.24 12.35 18.48
N ARG A 515 -1.00 12.42 18.03
CA ARG A 515 -1.93 11.28 18.05
C ARG A 515 -1.47 10.13 17.13
N ALA A 516 -0.93 10.42 15.95
CA ALA A 516 -0.28 9.40 15.12
C ALA A 516 0.94 8.75 15.82
N THR A 517 1.68 9.52 16.61
CA THR A 517 2.80 9.00 17.42
C THR A 517 2.30 8.07 18.52
N GLU A 518 1.26 8.47 19.27
CA GLU A 518 0.61 7.65 20.31
C GLU A 518 0.06 6.32 19.73
N VAL A 519 -0.58 6.36 18.55
CA VAL A 519 -1.10 5.16 17.86
C VAL A 519 0.04 4.24 17.39
N ALA A 520 1.15 4.80 16.90
CA ALA A 520 2.33 4.02 16.52
C ALA A 520 3.01 3.35 17.73
N GLU A 521 3.14 4.08 18.84
CA GLU A 521 3.70 3.56 20.10
C GLU A 521 2.85 2.44 20.69
N ALA A 522 1.52 2.59 20.71
CA ALA A 522 0.60 1.54 21.13
C ALA A 522 0.71 0.27 20.26
N LYS A 523 0.92 0.43 18.94
CA LYS A 523 1.17 -0.70 18.03
C LYS A 523 2.51 -1.37 18.26
N LEU A 524 3.58 -0.62 18.55
CA LEU A 524 4.89 -1.19 18.89
C LEU A 524 4.87 -1.97 20.21
N VAL A 525 4.10 -1.51 21.21
CA VAL A 525 3.88 -2.26 22.46
C VAL A 525 3.14 -3.58 22.19
N ALA A 526 2.01 -3.52 21.48
CA ALA A 526 1.24 -4.73 21.13
C ALA A 526 2.06 -5.71 20.26
N GLU A 527 2.93 -5.21 19.38
CA GLU A 527 3.85 -6.05 18.59
C GLU A 527 4.86 -6.75 19.49
N ALA A 528 5.49 -6.03 20.43
CA ALA A 528 6.46 -6.59 21.36
C ALA A 528 5.83 -7.68 22.26
N GLU A 529 4.61 -7.46 22.76
CA GLU A 529 3.85 -8.45 23.53
C GLU A 529 3.54 -9.71 22.70
N LEU A 530 3.09 -9.55 21.46
CA LEU A 530 2.79 -10.68 20.58
C LEU A 530 4.05 -11.44 20.13
N ARG A 531 5.16 -10.74 19.87
CA ARG A 531 6.47 -11.38 19.57
C ARG A 531 7.03 -12.13 20.77
N ALA A 532 6.85 -11.62 21.99
CA ALA A 532 7.22 -12.32 23.22
C ALA A 532 6.35 -13.56 23.47
N LYS A 533 5.07 -13.52 23.08
CA LYS A 533 4.14 -14.65 23.16
C LYS A 533 4.38 -15.72 22.09
N TYR A 534 4.77 -15.31 20.88
CA TYR A 534 4.98 -16.19 19.72
C TYR A 534 6.41 -16.06 19.13
N PRO A 535 7.48 -16.36 19.89
CA PRO A 535 8.86 -16.11 19.48
C PRO A 535 9.36 -17.02 18.34
N THR A 536 8.60 -18.05 17.98
CA THR A 536 8.90 -18.96 16.86
C THR A 536 8.21 -18.57 15.55
N VAL A 537 7.35 -17.54 15.54
CA VAL A 537 6.66 -17.08 14.33
C VAL A 537 7.61 -16.22 13.50
N ALA A 538 7.90 -16.69 12.29
CA ALA A 538 8.61 -15.92 11.28
C ALA A 538 7.66 -14.88 10.68
N ALA A 539 8.15 -13.65 10.47
CA ALA A 539 7.50 -12.66 9.64
C ALA A 539 8.50 -12.20 8.58
N ALA A 540 8.03 -12.01 7.35
CA ALA A 540 8.84 -11.41 6.30
C ALA A 540 9.22 -9.95 6.67
N PRO A 541 10.39 -9.46 6.24
CA PRO A 541 10.68 -8.03 6.21
C PRO A 541 9.55 -7.26 5.50
N GLU A 542 9.26 -6.03 5.95
CA GLU A 542 8.14 -5.19 5.53
C GLU A 542 6.72 -5.81 5.66
N GLY A 543 6.60 -7.06 6.13
CA GLY A 543 5.35 -7.80 6.21
C GLY A 543 4.39 -7.29 7.28
N ALA A 544 3.21 -7.92 7.37
CA ALA A 544 2.22 -7.58 8.37
C ALA A 544 2.76 -7.71 9.81
N MET A 545 2.61 -6.64 10.59
CA MET A 545 2.83 -6.68 12.04
C MET A 545 1.81 -7.64 12.68
N LEU A 546 2.21 -8.45 13.66
CA LEU A 546 1.29 -9.35 14.39
C LEU A 546 0.16 -8.55 15.07
N SER A 547 0.49 -7.39 15.61
CA SER A 547 -0.43 -6.37 16.15
C SER A 547 -1.42 -5.78 15.14
N SER A 548 -1.26 -6.09 13.85
CA SER A 548 -2.14 -5.70 12.76
C SER A 548 -3.06 -6.83 12.27
N LEU A 549 -2.73 -8.10 12.55
CA LEU A 549 -3.46 -9.29 12.07
C LEU A 549 -4.79 -9.57 12.79
N ALA A 550 -5.09 -8.83 13.87
CA ALA A 550 -6.27 -9.00 14.72
C ALA A 550 -6.41 -10.41 15.35
N LEU A 551 -5.27 -11.00 15.75
CA LEU A 551 -5.14 -12.37 16.29
C LEU A 551 -6.15 -12.70 17.41
N THR A 552 -6.50 -11.74 18.26
CA THR A 552 -7.48 -11.89 19.36
C THR A 552 -8.91 -12.19 18.90
N LEU A 553 -9.18 -12.15 17.58
CA LEU A 553 -10.47 -12.48 16.98
C LEU A 553 -10.47 -13.82 16.22
N ASP A 554 -9.33 -14.48 16.03
CA ASP A 554 -9.31 -15.83 15.41
C ASP A 554 -9.85 -16.86 16.43
N PRO A 555 -10.95 -17.58 16.10
CA PRO A 555 -11.62 -18.45 17.05
C PRO A 555 -10.87 -19.76 17.32
N LEU A 556 -9.97 -20.18 16.43
CA LEU A 556 -9.15 -21.39 16.59
C LEU A 556 -7.95 -21.08 17.49
N LEU A 557 -7.29 -19.95 17.27
CA LEU A 557 -6.26 -19.44 18.18
C LEU A 557 -6.83 -19.21 19.59
N ALA A 558 -8.02 -18.61 19.70
CA ALA A 558 -8.69 -18.43 20.99
C ALA A 558 -9.03 -19.76 21.70
N GLN A 559 -9.27 -20.85 20.97
CA GLN A 559 -9.43 -22.20 21.54
C GLN A 559 -8.08 -22.77 22.00
N LEU A 560 -7.04 -22.70 21.17
CA LEU A 560 -5.70 -23.17 21.53
C LEU A 560 -5.10 -22.42 22.72
N GLU A 561 -5.40 -21.12 22.87
CA GLU A 561 -5.03 -20.35 24.06
C GLU A 561 -5.78 -20.81 25.33
N GLN A 562 -7.06 -21.17 25.21
CA GLN A 562 -7.82 -21.75 26.31
C GLN A 562 -7.31 -23.15 26.69
N GLU A 563 -6.91 -23.97 25.71
CA GLU A 563 -6.27 -25.27 25.96
C GLU A 563 -4.90 -25.11 26.62
N CYS A 564 -4.06 -24.18 26.17
CA CYS A 564 -2.80 -23.83 26.84
C CYS A 564 -3.03 -23.48 28.32
N ALA A 565 -4.00 -22.62 28.62
CA ALA A 565 -4.34 -22.24 29.99
C ALA A 565 -4.87 -23.44 30.82
N ALA A 566 -5.83 -24.19 30.28
CA ALA A 566 -6.44 -25.33 30.96
C ALA A 566 -5.46 -26.50 31.19
N LEU A 567 -4.43 -26.66 30.35
CA LEU A 567 -3.33 -27.60 30.56
C LEU A 567 -2.33 -27.08 31.61
N ALA A 568 -2.08 -25.77 31.65
CA ALA A 568 -1.16 -25.15 32.61
C ALA A 568 -1.71 -25.05 34.05
N GLU A 569 -3.03 -24.87 34.21
CA GLU A 569 -3.71 -24.81 35.53
C GLU A 569 -3.85 -26.18 36.23
N GLN A 570 -3.51 -27.29 35.56
CA GLN A 570 -3.62 -28.61 36.16
C GLN A 570 -2.66 -28.77 37.36
N PRO A 571 -3.06 -29.48 38.44
CA PRO A 571 -2.23 -29.64 39.64
C PRO A 571 -0.92 -30.42 39.41
N LYS A 572 -0.77 -31.05 38.25
CA LYS A 572 0.47 -31.60 37.69
C LYS A 572 0.43 -31.39 36.16
N PRO A 573 0.83 -30.21 35.65
CA PRO A 573 0.66 -29.89 34.24
C PRO A 573 1.67 -30.71 33.42
N ASP A 574 1.19 -31.46 32.43
CA ASP A 574 2.08 -32.13 31.50
C ASP A 574 2.77 -31.08 30.61
N ARG A 575 4.07 -30.90 30.85
CA ARG A 575 4.89 -29.94 30.11
C ARG A 575 5.01 -30.31 28.63
N ALA A 576 4.85 -31.58 28.25
CA ALA A 576 4.81 -31.95 26.83
C ALA A 576 3.49 -31.50 26.18
N ALA A 577 2.35 -31.75 26.82
CA ALA A 577 1.05 -31.29 26.35
C ALA A 577 0.95 -29.76 26.27
N VAL A 578 1.38 -29.04 27.31
CA VAL A 578 1.43 -27.56 27.29
C VAL A 578 2.30 -27.06 26.14
N ARG A 579 3.49 -27.63 25.93
CA ARG A 579 4.37 -27.23 24.81
C ARG A 579 3.82 -27.58 23.44
N ALA A 580 3.04 -28.66 23.31
CA ALA A 580 2.34 -29.00 22.08
C ALA A 580 1.21 -28.01 21.77
N ALA A 581 0.44 -27.58 22.77
CA ALA A 581 -0.58 -26.54 22.61
C ALA A 581 0.03 -25.17 22.31
N GLU A 582 1.12 -24.78 22.99
CA GLU A 582 1.88 -23.56 22.68
C GLU A 582 2.40 -23.57 21.23
N ALA A 583 2.93 -24.71 20.77
CA ALA A 583 3.42 -24.87 19.40
C ALA A 583 2.28 -24.86 18.36
N ALA A 584 1.12 -25.45 18.67
CA ALA A 584 -0.07 -25.37 17.81
C ALA A 584 -0.60 -23.93 17.71
N ALA A 585 -0.64 -23.18 18.82
CA ALA A 585 -1.02 -21.78 18.81
C ALA A 585 -0.04 -20.93 17.98
N ALA A 586 1.27 -21.16 18.12
CA ALA A 586 2.28 -20.50 17.29
C ALA A 586 2.18 -20.90 15.81
N ALA A 587 1.85 -22.15 15.49
CA ALA A 587 1.60 -22.60 14.12
C ALA A 587 0.39 -21.88 13.51
N ARG A 588 -0.73 -21.76 14.25
CA ARG A 588 -1.90 -20.98 13.77
C ARG A 588 -1.58 -19.50 13.57
N VAL A 589 -0.70 -18.91 14.40
CA VAL A 589 -0.23 -17.53 14.17
C VAL A 589 0.68 -17.43 12.93
N GLN A 590 1.47 -18.46 12.62
CA GLN A 590 2.23 -18.51 11.35
C GLN A 590 1.29 -18.61 10.15
N GLU A 591 0.29 -19.50 10.17
CA GLU A 591 -0.77 -19.58 9.15
C GLU A 591 -1.42 -18.21 8.93
N LEU A 592 -1.77 -17.49 10.01
CA LEU A 592 -2.37 -16.15 9.96
C LEU A 592 -1.43 -15.06 9.41
N VAL A 593 -0.11 -15.23 9.48
CA VAL A 593 0.89 -14.37 8.83
C VAL A 593 0.96 -14.70 7.34
N ASP A 594 1.07 -15.97 7.00
CA ASP A 594 1.24 -16.47 5.64
C ASP A 594 -0.03 -16.22 4.80
N GLU A 595 -1.21 -16.41 5.37
CA GLU A 595 -2.51 -16.01 4.81
C GLU A 595 -2.55 -14.51 4.48
N ASP A 596 -2.07 -13.64 5.39
CA ASP A 596 -2.08 -12.18 5.18
C ASP A 596 -1.07 -11.73 4.10
N ALA A 597 0.08 -12.40 4.02
CA ALA A 597 1.08 -12.19 2.97
C ALA A 597 0.56 -12.64 1.60
N ASN A 598 -0.04 -13.83 1.50
CA ASN A 598 -0.69 -14.32 0.28
C ASN A 598 -1.79 -13.35 -0.20
N ALA A 599 -2.61 -12.81 0.72
CA ALA A 599 -3.64 -11.83 0.38
C ALA A 599 -3.07 -10.46 -0.05
N GLU A 600 -1.87 -10.05 0.41
CA GLU A 600 -1.17 -8.90 -0.16
C GLU A 600 -0.65 -9.19 -1.57
N GLU A 601 -0.08 -10.37 -1.82
CA GLU A 601 0.40 -10.77 -3.15
C GLU A 601 -0.75 -10.89 -4.17
N GLU A 602 -1.88 -11.52 -3.80
CA GLU A 602 -3.08 -11.56 -4.62
C GLU A 602 -3.61 -10.16 -4.93
N ALA A 603 -3.63 -9.25 -3.95
CA ALA A 603 -4.03 -7.86 -4.16
C ALA A 603 -3.07 -7.09 -5.09
N ALA A 604 -1.76 -7.38 -5.03
CA ALA A 604 -0.75 -6.82 -5.91
C ALA A 604 -0.89 -7.35 -7.34
N GLN A 605 -1.12 -8.66 -7.50
CA GLN A 605 -1.38 -9.31 -8.78
C GLN A 605 -2.69 -8.81 -9.41
N ALA A 606 -3.75 -8.65 -8.62
CA ALA A 606 -5.03 -8.10 -9.09
C ALA A 606 -4.89 -6.65 -9.57
N ARG A 607 -4.20 -5.78 -8.82
CA ARG A 607 -3.87 -4.40 -9.27
C ARG A 607 -3.05 -4.42 -10.56
N ALA A 608 -2.03 -5.28 -10.65
CA ALA A 608 -1.23 -5.41 -11.86
C ALA A 608 -2.05 -5.89 -13.07
N ALA A 609 -3.01 -6.80 -12.86
CA ALA A 609 -3.93 -7.26 -13.92
C ALA A 609 -4.89 -6.15 -14.40
N VAL A 610 -5.40 -5.31 -13.49
CA VAL A 610 -6.20 -4.13 -13.86
C VAL A 610 -5.37 -3.12 -14.64
N LEU A 611 -4.16 -2.80 -14.17
CA LEU A 611 -3.23 -1.89 -14.86
C LEU A 611 -2.79 -2.43 -16.24
N LYS A 612 -2.58 -3.74 -16.37
CA LYS A 612 -2.29 -4.40 -17.65
C LYS A 612 -3.46 -4.32 -18.63
N ARG A 613 -4.69 -4.47 -18.13
CA ARG A 613 -5.92 -4.38 -18.94
C ARG A 613 -6.25 -2.95 -19.35
N TYR A 614 -5.90 -1.97 -18.51
CA TYR A 614 -6.18 -0.55 -18.72
C TYR A 614 -4.90 0.29 -18.49
N PRO A 615 -3.86 0.17 -19.35
CA PRO A 615 -2.54 0.76 -19.12
C PRO A 615 -2.55 2.29 -19.06
N MET A 616 -3.59 2.93 -19.60
CA MET A 616 -3.74 4.39 -19.59
C MET A 616 -4.26 4.93 -18.25
N CYS A 617 -4.81 4.09 -17.38
CA CYS A 617 -5.35 4.52 -16.09
C CYS A 617 -4.25 4.78 -15.05
N ALA A 618 -4.57 5.62 -14.08
CA ALA A 618 -3.66 6.04 -13.02
C ALA A 618 -3.13 4.84 -12.21
N ARG A 619 -1.96 4.98 -11.59
CA ARG A 619 -1.26 3.89 -10.87
C ARG A 619 -2.13 3.23 -9.77
N ASP A 620 -3.04 3.97 -9.16
CA ASP A 620 -3.69 3.61 -7.89
C ASP A 620 -5.14 3.16 -8.08
N VAL A 621 -5.32 2.20 -8.97
CA VAL A 621 -6.59 1.52 -9.25
C VAL A 621 -6.82 0.31 -8.34
N THR A 622 -8.09 0.05 -8.03
CA THR A 622 -8.55 -1.17 -7.35
C THR A 622 -9.23 -2.12 -8.34
N GLU A 623 -9.59 -3.31 -7.86
CA GLU A 623 -10.36 -4.29 -8.65
C GLU A 623 -11.73 -3.76 -9.11
N ALA A 624 -12.29 -2.72 -8.45
CA ALA A 624 -13.54 -2.08 -8.88
C ALA A 624 -13.43 -1.48 -10.29
N VAL A 625 -12.26 -0.95 -10.65
CA VAL A 625 -11.93 -0.50 -12.01
C VAL A 625 -11.93 -1.68 -12.99
N GLY A 626 -11.44 -2.85 -12.55
CA GLY A 626 -11.51 -4.11 -13.30
C GLY A 626 -12.95 -4.59 -13.59
N LYS A 627 -13.88 -4.29 -12.68
CA LYS A 627 -15.29 -4.71 -12.69
C LYS A 627 -16.27 -3.68 -13.29
N ASP A 628 -15.85 -2.44 -13.56
CA ASP A 628 -16.74 -1.39 -14.09
C ASP A 628 -17.21 -1.66 -15.53
N ALA A 629 -18.54 -1.72 -15.71
CA ALA A 629 -19.15 -2.00 -17.01
C ALA A 629 -18.94 -0.89 -18.05
N MET A 630 -18.76 0.37 -17.63
CA MET A 630 -18.48 1.46 -18.56
C MET A 630 -17.04 1.37 -19.08
N LEU A 631 -16.05 1.09 -18.23
CA LEU A 631 -14.68 0.80 -18.66
C LEU A 631 -14.59 -0.44 -19.55
N ALA A 632 -15.32 -1.51 -19.23
CA ALA A 632 -15.39 -2.69 -20.10
C ALA A 632 -15.94 -2.34 -21.49
N SER A 633 -16.95 -1.47 -21.56
CA SER A 633 -17.54 -0.99 -22.82
C SER A 633 -16.60 -0.05 -23.60
N LEU A 634 -15.92 0.87 -22.90
CA LEU A 634 -14.92 1.76 -23.49
C LEU A 634 -13.71 0.99 -24.01
N ALA A 635 -13.27 -0.07 -23.30
CA ALA A 635 -12.19 -0.94 -23.74
C ALA A 635 -12.58 -1.82 -24.94
N ALA A 636 -13.85 -2.23 -25.05
CA ALA A 636 -14.35 -2.90 -26.25
C ALA A 636 -14.37 -1.94 -27.46
N LEU A 637 -14.74 -0.67 -27.26
CA LEU A 637 -14.64 0.37 -28.29
C LEU A 637 -13.18 0.66 -28.67
N HIS A 638 -12.27 0.78 -27.68
CA HIS A 638 -10.82 0.94 -27.89
C HIS A 638 -10.25 -0.22 -28.70
N ALA A 639 -10.58 -1.47 -28.35
CA ALA A 639 -10.19 -2.66 -29.11
C ALA A 639 -10.74 -2.68 -30.55
N GLY A 640 -11.93 -2.12 -30.78
CA GLY A 640 -12.49 -1.91 -32.12
C GLY A 640 -11.72 -0.86 -32.93
N LEU A 641 -11.37 0.28 -32.32
CA LEU A 641 -10.59 1.35 -32.95
C LEU A 641 -9.13 0.92 -33.21
N LEU A 642 -8.58 0.04 -32.36
CA LEU A 642 -7.29 -0.63 -32.55
C LEU A 642 -7.22 -1.57 -33.77
N SER A 643 -8.31 -1.76 -34.52
CA SER A 643 -8.29 -2.46 -35.82
C SER A 643 -7.60 -1.66 -36.94
N ASP A 644 -7.53 -0.33 -36.82
CA ASP A 644 -6.62 0.53 -37.60
C ASP A 644 -6.23 1.75 -36.75
N PRO A 645 -5.14 1.67 -35.98
CA PRO A 645 -4.68 2.78 -35.14
C PRO A 645 -4.25 4.02 -35.93
N SER A 646 -3.95 3.89 -37.23
CA SER A 646 -3.48 4.99 -38.06
C SER A 646 -4.63 5.89 -38.52
N VAL A 647 -5.76 5.29 -38.91
CA VAL A 647 -6.99 6.02 -39.28
C VAL A 647 -7.73 6.49 -38.03
N ASN A 648 -7.79 5.66 -36.98
CA ASN A 648 -8.59 5.94 -35.78
C ASN A 648 -7.87 6.80 -34.73
N GLY A 649 -6.78 7.51 -35.08
CA GLY A 649 -5.91 8.20 -34.13
C GLY A 649 -6.62 9.16 -33.16
N THR A 650 -7.54 10.00 -33.62
CA THR A 650 -8.28 10.91 -32.73
C THR A 650 -9.38 10.23 -31.92
N PRO A 651 -10.30 9.41 -32.48
CA PRO A 651 -11.24 8.62 -31.66
C PRO A 651 -10.57 7.75 -30.61
N LEU A 652 -9.40 7.18 -30.91
CA LEU A 652 -8.63 6.35 -29.98
C LEU A 652 -8.12 7.19 -28.79
N ALA A 653 -7.59 8.38 -29.05
CA ALA A 653 -7.16 9.31 -28.01
C ALA A 653 -8.34 9.81 -27.15
N ASP A 654 -9.49 10.10 -27.77
CA ASP A 654 -10.72 10.54 -27.08
C ASP A 654 -11.28 9.42 -26.17
N VAL A 655 -11.32 8.18 -26.66
CA VAL A 655 -11.75 7.01 -25.87
C VAL A 655 -10.80 6.76 -24.72
N GLU A 656 -9.48 6.86 -24.91
CA GLU A 656 -8.52 6.76 -23.82
C GLU A 656 -8.66 7.89 -22.80
N ALA A 657 -8.94 9.12 -23.23
CA ALA A 657 -9.21 10.24 -22.32
C ALA A 657 -10.44 9.94 -21.45
N ARG A 658 -11.52 9.42 -22.06
CA ARG A 658 -12.71 9.00 -21.31
C ARG A 658 -12.47 7.77 -20.43
N MET A 659 -11.55 6.87 -20.79
CA MET A 659 -11.12 5.77 -19.91
C MET A 659 -10.34 6.27 -18.69
N ARG A 660 -9.42 7.23 -18.87
CA ARG A 660 -8.71 7.90 -17.76
C ARG A 660 -9.68 8.58 -16.80
N GLU A 661 -10.58 9.39 -17.35
CA GLU A 661 -11.64 10.07 -16.60
C GLU A 661 -12.54 9.06 -15.87
N ARG A 662 -12.99 7.99 -16.54
CA ARG A 662 -13.84 6.96 -15.93
C ARG A 662 -13.11 6.17 -14.84
N CYS A 663 -11.82 5.88 -14.98
CA CYS A 663 -11.02 5.28 -13.91
C CYS A 663 -11.00 6.18 -12.66
N ALA A 664 -10.83 7.50 -12.84
CA ALA A 664 -10.93 8.47 -11.75
C ALA A 664 -12.35 8.58 -11.16
N GLU A 665 -13.41 8.55 -12.00
CA GLU A 665 -14.81 8.50 -11.54
C GLU A 665 -15.12 7.25 -10.70
N VAL A 666 -14.55 6.09 -11.04
CA VAL A 666 -14.80 4.84 -10.31
C VAL A 666 -14.18 4.92 -8.91
N GLU A 667 -12.90 5.31 -8.77
CA GLU A 667 -12.27 5.43 -7.45
C GLU A 667 -12.82 6.61 -6.63
N SER A 668 -12.98 7.78 -7.23
CA SER A 668 -13.55 8.95 -6.52
C SER A 668 -15.03 8.73 -6.20
N GLY A 669 -15.84 8.17 -7.09
CA GLY A 669 -17.24 7.82 -6.88
C GLY A 669 -17.42 6.78 -5.77
N ARG A 670 -16.54 5.77 -5.71
CA ARG A 670 -16.47 4.79 -4.62
C ARG A 670 -16.06 5.42 -3.28
N ARG A 671 -15.28 6.50 -3.29
CA ARG A 671 -14.95 7.33 -2.12
C ARG A 671 -16.10 8.30 -1.76
N GLN A 672 -16.91 8.74 -2.73
CA GLN A 672 -18.04 9.67 -2.56
C GLN A 672 -19.38 9.01 -2.18
N GLN A 673 -19.69 7.79 -2.65
CA GLN A 673 -20.94 7.08 -2.30
C GLN A 673 -21.08 6.87 -0.79
N ARG A 674 -19.95 6.77 -0.07
CA ARG A 674 -19.86 6.78 1.41
C ARG A 674 -20.59 7.96 2.07
N ARG A 675 -20.79 9.08 1.35
CA ARG A 675 -21.42 10.32 1.87
C ARG A 675 -22.95 10.31 1.85
N ARG A 676 -23.62 9.53 0.99
CA ARG A 676 -25.07 9.64 0.73
C ARG A 676 -25.96 8.91 1.75
N ARG A 677 -25.72 9.12 3.05
CA ARG A 677 -26.64 8.74 4.15
C ARG A 677 -27.40 9.98 4.64
N PRO A 678 -28.74 9.97 4.71
CA PRO A 678 -29.56 11.19 4.86
C PRO A 678 -29.58 11.82 6.27
N ALA A 679 -28.62 11.48 7.14
CA ALA A 679 -28.57 11.91 8.55
C ALA A 679 -27.43 12.90 8.86
N ASN A 680 -26.57 13.23 7.89
CA ASN A 680 -25.50 14.21 8.05
C ASN A 680 -25.59 15.32 6.98
N PRO A 681 -25.21 16.57 7.30
CA PRO A 681 -24.91 17.60 6.31
C PRO A 681 -23.69 17.19 5.44
N PRO A 682 -23.33 17.91 4.36
CA PRO A 682 -22.18 17.58 3.51
C PRO A 682 -20.83 17.65 4.27
N ARG A 683 -20.47 16.57 4.96
CA ARG A 683 -19.19 16.40 5.64
C ARG A 683 -18.12 15.90 4.67
N LEU A 684 -16.94 16.49 4.73
CA LEU A 684 -15.80 16.13 3.89
C LEU A 684 -15.03 14.94 4.49
N LEU A 685 -14.88 13.88 3.69
CA LEU A 685 -13.82 12.86 3.79
C LEU A 685 -13.62 12.14 5.15
N ASP A 686 -14.71 11.76 5.82
CA ASP A 686 -14.67 10.71 6.85
C ASP A 686 -14.37 9.32 6.22
N MET A 687 -13.71 8.45 6.98
CA MET A 687 -13.09 7.21 6.51
C MET A 687 -13.30 6.05 7.51
N ASN A 688 -14.38 5.28 7.34
CA ASN A 688 -14.47 3.79 7.33
C ASN A 688 -15.96 3.34 7.44
N ASP A 689 -16.37 2.35 6.65
CA ASP A 689 -17.50 1.38 6.81
C ASP A 689 -18.90 1.88 7.29
N VAL A 690 -20.06 1.53 6.71
CA VAL A 690 -20.55 0.56 5.70
C VAL A 690 -21.83 1.20 5.07
N ALA A 691 -22.53 0.75 4.02
CA ALA A 691 -22.51 -0.40 3.10
C ALA A 691 -23.28 0.03 1.80
N LEU A 692 -23.46 -0.88 0.84
CA LEU A 692 -24.36 -0.77 -0.33
C LEU A 692 -25.21 -2.04 -0.49
N GLU A 693 -26.23 -2.01 -1.35
CA GLU A 693 -27.28 -3.05 -1.46
C GLU A 693 -26.81 -4.38 -2.10
N SER A 694 -25.58 -4.47 -2.59
CA SER A 694 -24.89 -5.73 -2.93
C SER A 694 -23.80 -6.16 -1.93
N GLY A 695 -23.39 -5.28 -1.00
CA GLY A 695 -22.51 -5.60 0.14
C GLY A 695 -20.99 -5.40 -0.01
N GLU A 696 -20.44 -5.20 -1.21
CA GLU A 696 -18.97 -5.23 -1.44
C GLU A 696 -18.23 -3.87 -1.27
N LEU A 697 -16.96 -3.90 -0.83
CA LEU A 697 -16.16 -2.71 -0.43
C LEU A 697 -14.63 -2.89 -0.65
N ASP A 698 -14.08 -2.33 -1.74
CA ASP A 698 -12.76 -2.77 -2.25
C ASP A 698 -11.63 -1.72 -2.42
N ASP A 699 -10.98 -1.30 -1.32
CA ASP A 699 -9.60 -0.72 -1.37
C ASP A 699 -8.62 -1.64 -0.64
N TYR A 700 -7.31 -1.35 -0.70
CA TYR A 700 -6.29 -2.18 -0.05
C TYR A 700 -6.53 -2.35 1.46
N HIS A 701 -6.81 -1.27 2.19
CA HIS A 701 -7.05 -1.34 3.63
C HIS A 701 -8.37 -2.03 3.95
N SER A 702 -9.41 -1.86 3.12
CA SER A 702 -10.68 -2.58 3.23
C SER A 702 -10.55 -4.06 2.84
N ARG A 703 -9.75 -4.44 1.85
CA ARG A 703 -9.46 -5.86 1.52
C ARG A 703 -8.68 -6.52 2.63
N ARG A 704 -7.53 -5.96 3.02
CA ARG A 704 -6.69 -6.49 4.09
C ARG A 704 -7.45 -6.57 5.42
N HIS A 705 -8.31 -5.59 5.73
CA HIS A 705 -9.19 -5.66 6.90
C HIS A 705 -10.38 -6.63 6.76
N ARG A 706 -11.02 -6.74 5.58
CA ARG A 706 -12.08 -7.73 5.34
C ARG A 706 -11.51 -9.14 5.33
N HIS A 707 -10.32 -9.38 4.82
CA HIS A 707 -9.60 -10.65 4.92
C HIS A 707 -9.34 -11.00 6.39
N ARG A 708 -8.70 -10.10 7.15
CA ARG A 708 -8.51 -10.20 8.61
C ARG A 708 -9.82 -10.38 9.40
N ARG A 709 -10.99 -10.08 8.82
CA ARG A 709 -12.32 -10.29 9.41
C ARG A 709 -13.12 -11.47 8.84
N GLY A 710 -12.84 -11.92 7.62
CA GLY A 710 -13.45 -13.08 6.97
C GLY A 710 -13.03 -14.35 7.69
N ARG A 711 -11.74 -14.46 8.04
CA ARG A 711 -11.17 -15.49 8.92
C ARG A 711 -11.95 -15.72 10.23
N ILE A 712 -12.60 -14.68 10.76
CA ILE A 712 -13.45 -14.73 11.98
C ILE A 712 -14.82 -15.36 11.69
N LEU A 713 -15.37 -15.11 10.49
CA LEU A 713 -16.73 -15.44 10.09
C LEU A 713 -16.82 -16.80 9.37
N ASP A 714 -15.87 -17.10 8.49
CA ASP A 714 -15.83 -18.34 7.70
C ASP A 714 -15.68 -19.57 8.61
N ALA A 715 -15.01 -19.41 9.75
CA ALA A 715 -14.95 -20.39 10.84
C ALA A 715 -16.32 -20.74 11.47
N GLN A 716 -17.40 -20.01 11.15
CA GLN A 716 -18.78 -20.39 11.48
C GLN A 716 -19.54 -21.07 10.32
N GLU A 717 -19.05 -20.95 9.08
CA GLU A 717 -19.66 -21.55 7.88
C GLU A 717 -19.01 -22.88 7.47
N VAL A 718 -17.77 -23.17 7.86
CA VAL A 718 -17.09 -24.46 7.62
C VAL A 718 -17.61 -25.59 8.53
N LEU A 719 -18.91 -25.88 8.38
CA LEU A 719 -19.57 -27.16 8.65
C LEU A 719 -20.54 -27.48 7.50
N MET A 720 -20.05 -27.28 6.27
CA MET A 720 -20.77 -27.44 5.00
C MET A 720 -20.16 -28.56 4.15
N ASP A 721 -20.18 -29.78 4.69
CA ASP A 721 -19.75 -30.97 3.94
C ASP A 721 -20.78 -31.34 2.86
N THR A 722 -20.28 -31.64 1.66
CA THR A 722 -21.03 -32.12 0.48
C THR A 722 -22.16 -31.22 -0.05
N ALA A 723 -21.85 -30.47 -1.11
CA ALA A 723 -22.85 -30.05 -2.09
C ALA A 723 -23.41 -31.31 -2.79
N GLY A 724 -24.70 -31.59 -2.57
CA GLY A 724 -25.45 -32.63 -3.30
C GLY A 724 -26.44 -31.99 -4.26
N GLU A 725 -26.54 -32.54 -5.47
CA GLU A 725 -27.47 -32.06 -6.50
C GLU A 725 -28.93 -32.11 -6.03
N VAL A 726 -29.76 -31.18 -6.52
CA VAL A 726 -31.19 -31.19 -6.21
C VAL A 726 -31.86 -32.35 -6.94
N HIS A 727 -32.24 -33.38 -6.19
CA HIS A 727 -33.23 -34.37 -6.59
C HIS A 727 -34.29 -34.48 -5.50
N GLU A 728 -35.56 -34.26 -5.86
CA GLU A 728 -36.67 -34.52 -4.95
C GLU A 728 -36.84 -36.03 -4.75
N GLN A 729 -36.52 -36.52 -3.55
CA GLN A 729 -36.98 -37.83 -3.10
C GLN A 729 -37.69 -37.72 -1.74
N GLN A 730 -38.88 -38.27 -1.69
CA GLN A 730 -39.82 -38.17 -0.57
C GLN A 730 -39.28 -38.97 0.64
N GLY A 731 -38.85 -38.29 1.71
CA GLY A 731 -38.11 -38.95 2.79
C GLY A 731 -37.81 -38.10 4.03
N GLU A 732 -38.81 -37.41 4.59
CA GLU A 732 -38.65 -36.51 5.77
C GLU A 732 -38.28 -37.22 7.10
N THR A 733 -37.06 -37.75 7.20
CA THR A 733 -36.52 -38.26 8.49
C THR A 733 -35.06 -37.91 8.75
N LYS A 734 -34.23 -37.64 7.73
CA LYS A 734 -32.77 -37.50 7.84
C LYS A 734 -32.21 -36.08 7.62
N LEU A 735 -32.86 -35.05 8.19
CA LEU A 735 -32.32 -33.68 8.21
C LEU A 735 -31.83 -33.26 9.59
N LEU A 736 -30.71 -32.52 9.59
CA LEU A 736 -30.03 -31.93 10.76
C LEU A 736 -30.92 -30.92 11.53
N PRO A 737 -30.64 -30.63 12.81
CA PRO A 737 -31.47 -29.74 13.63
C PRO A 737 -31.63 -28.32 13.05
N ARG A 738 -30.58 -27.77 12.43
CA ARG A 738 -30.61 -26.42 11.83
C ARG A 738 -31.53 -26.33 10.60
N SER A 739 -31.48 -27.30 9.68
CA SER A 739 -32.28 -27.28 8.46
C SER A 739 -33.78 -27.49 8.71
N ARG A 740 -34.15 -28.26 9.74
CA ARG A 740 -35.56 -28.38 10.19
C ARG A 740 -36.20 -27.05 10.55
N HIS A 741 -35.43 -26.11 11.10
CA HIS A 741 -35.95 -24.81 11.54
C HIS A 741 -36.18 -23.85 10.37
N VAL A 742 -35.28 -23.87 9.37
CA VAL A 742 -35.46 -23.11 8.11
C VAL A 742 -36.60 -23.71 7.26
N ALA A 743 -36.74 -25.05 7.26
CA ALA A 743 -37.90 -25.71 6.64
C ALA A 743 -39.22 -25.28 7.31
N ALA A 744 -39.29 -25.29 8.66
CA ALA A 744 -40.47 -24.82 9.37
C ALA A 744 -40.84 -23.37 9.01
N LEU A 745 -39.86 -22.45 8.97
CA LEU A 745 -40.06 -21.06 8.54
C LEU A 745 -40.58 -20.96 7.09
N ARG A 746 -39.97 -21.70 6.15
CA ARG A 746 -40.41 -21.80 4.74
C ARG A 746 -41.87 -22.28 4.62
N HIS A 747 -42.27 -23.25 5.45
CA HIS A 747 -43.64 -23.77 5.45
C HIS A 747 -44.65 -22.86 6.17
N SER A 748 -44.21 -21.87 6.95
CA SER A 748 -45.06 -20.88 7.62
C SER A 748 -45.13 -19.50 6.95
N ASP A 749 -44.25 -19.20 5.99
CA ASP A 749 -44.20 -17.89 5.32
C ASP A 749 -45.31 -17.77 4.25
N PRO A 750 -46.27 -16.82 4.38
CA PRO A 750 -47.39 -16.74 3.45
C PRO A 750 -46.97 -16.46 2.00
N TYR A 751 -46.03 -15.54 1.79
CA TYR A 751 -45.53 -15.20 0.46
C TYR A 751 -44.80 -16.38 -0.19
N TYR A 752 -44.06 -17.18 0.58
CA TYR A 752 -43.50 -18.43 0.06
C TYR A 752 -44.57 -19.45 -0.37
N GLN A 753 -45.69 -19.56 0.38
CA GLN A 753 -46.81 -20.42 -0.01
C GLN A 753 -47.49 -19.92 -1.30
N GLU A 754 -47.63 -18.61 -1.48
CA GLU A 754 -48.15 -17.99 -2.72
C GLU A 754 -47.27 -18.31 -3.93
N LEU A 755 -45.94 -18.20 -3.81
CA LEU A 755 -45.01 -18.57 -4.88
C LEU A 755 -45.05 -20.06 -5.24
N VAL A 756 -45.17 -20.95 -4.24
CA VAL A 756 -45.40 -22.39 -4.48
C VAL A 756 -46.69 -22.61 -5.26
N ALA A 757 -47.79 -21.97 -4.86
CA ALA A 757 -49.08 -22.11 -5.53
C ALA A 757 -49.05 -21.57 -6.98
N LEU A 758 -48.33 -20.48 -7.23
CA LEU A 758 -48.14 -19.89 -8.56
C LEU A 758 -47.28 -20.78 -9.48
N ARG A 759 -46.17 -21.34 -8.96
CA ARG A 759 -45.39 -22.33 -9.70
C ARG A 759 -46.24 -23.55 -10.05
N ASP A 760 -46.98 -24.06 -9.06
CA ASP A 760 -47.85 -25.22 -9.20
C ASP A 760 -49.09 -24.96 -10.08
N SER A 761 -49.43 -23.72 -10.43
CA SER A 761 -50.42 -23.43 -11.49
C SER A 761 -49.76 -23.35 -12.85
N LEU A 762 -48.63 -22.65 -12.99
CA LEU A 762 -47.89 -22.54 -14.26
C LEU A 762 -47.48 -23.91 -14.84
N VAL A 763 -47.05 -24.84 -13.98
CA VAL A 763 -46.72 -26.23 -14.34
C VAL A 763 -47.96 -27.04 -14.78
N LYS A 764 -49.16 -26.72 -14.25
CA LYS A 764 -50.42 -27.41 -14.62
C LYS A 764 -51.06 -26.89 -15.90
N GLU A 765 -50.68 -25.70 -16.35
CA GLU A 765 -51.21 -25.10 -17.59
C GLU A 765 -50.48 -25.63 -18.83
N ASP A 766 -49.18 -25.37 -18.94
CA ASP A 766 -48.27 -26.04 -19.89
C ASP A 766 -46.81 -25.80 -19.46
N GLU A 767 -46.14 -26.85 -18.99
CA GLU A 767 -44.75 -26.78 -18.49
C GLU A 767 -43.73 -26.36 -19.56
N ALA A 768 -43.95 -26.73 -20.83
CA ALA A 768 -43.03 -26.44 -21.93
C ALA A 768 -43.17 -25.00 -22.45
N VAL A 769 -44.39 -24.45 -22.43
CA VAL A 769 -44.64 -23.05 -22.79
C VAL A 769 -44.28 -22.10 -21.64
N ASN A 770 -44.57 -22.48 -20.40
CA ASN A 770 -44.35 -21.63 -19.23
C ASN A 770 -42.96 -21.73 -18.60
N ALA A 771 -42.02 -22.47 -19.22
CA ALA A 771 -40.69 -22.78 -18.65
C ALA A 771 -39.91 -21.55 -18.14
N ASP A 772 -40.00 -20.40 -18.81
CA ASP A 772 -39.34 -19.16 -18.37
C ASP A 772 -40.03 -18.53 -17.15
N GLY A 773 -41.36 -18.59 -17.08
CA GLY A 773 -42.15 -18.15 -15.93
C GLY A 773 -41.94 -19.04 -14.71
N ILE A 774 -41.89 -20.36 -14.91
CA ILE A 774 -41.60 -21.35 -13.87
C ILE A 774 -40.22 -21.08 -13.27
N ARG A 775 -39.18 -20.95 -14.12
CA ARG A 775 -37.82 -20.60 -13.65
C ARG A 775 -37.78 -19.26 -12.91
N CYS A 776 -38.50 -18.23 -13.37
CA CYS A 776 -38.57 -16.94 -12.69
C CYS A 776 -39.17 -17.06 -11.28
N VAL A 777 -40.27 -17.81 -11.12
CA VAL A 777 -40.89 -18.06 -9.81
C VAL A 777 -39.98 -18.92 -8.91
N GLU A 778 -39.25 -19.88 -9.47
CA GLU A 778 -38.29 -20.70 -8.70
C GLU A 778 -37.05 -19.91 -8.22
N GLU A 779 -36.56 -18.92 -8.97
CA GLU A 779 -35.55 -17.97 -8.46
C GLU A 779 -36.13 -17.08 -7.35
N GLN A 780 -37.34 -16.53 -7.53
CA GLN A 780 -38.01 -15.76 -6.44
C GLN A 780 -38.21 -16.60 -5.17
N MET A 781 -38.46 -17.91 -5.31
CA MET A 781 -38.52 -18.85 -4.19
C MET A 781 -37.14 -19.05 -3.54
N LYS A 782 -36.05 -19.15 -4.30
CA LYS A 782 -34.69 -19.24 -3.75
C LYS A 782 -34.32 -17.94 -3.00
N ASP A 783 -34.58 -16.79 -3.59
CA ASP A 783 -34.35 -15.46 -3.00
C ASP A 783 -35.14 -15.29 -1.70
N ARG A 784 -36.43 -15.66 -1.67
CA ARG A 784 -37.24 -15.58 -0.44
C ARG A 784 -36.69 -16.52 0.65
N VAL A 785 -36.19 -17.70 0.31
CA VAL A 785 -35.53 -18.60 1.28
C VAL A 785 -34.19 -18.04 1.76
N ALA A 786 -33.41 -17.38 0.90
CA ALA A 786 -32.18 -16.68 1.30
C ALA A 786 -32.48 -15.49 2.23
N GLN A 787 -33.52 -14.71 1.93
CA GLN A 787 -34.00 -13.62 2.76
C GLN A 787 -34.43 -14.11 4.15
N LEU A 788 -35.29 -15.14 4.23
CA LEU A 788 -35.74 -15.72 5.50
C LEU A 788 -34.57 -16.31 6.34
N ARG A 789 -33.53 -16.85 5.69
CA ARG A 789 -32.28 -17.25 6.38
C ARG A 789 -31.52 -16.04 6.93
N SER A 790 -31.39 -14.97 6.15
CA SER A 790 -30.75 -13.71 6.55
C SER A 790 -31.50 -13.01 7.69
N ASP A 791 -32.83 -12.98 7.66
CA ASP A 791 -33.66 -12.42 8.73
C ASP A 791 -33.53 -13.25 10.02
N ALA A 792 -33.57 -14.59 9.94
CA ALA A 792 -33.38 -15.48 11.08
C ALA A 792 -31.94 -15.39 11.67
N ALA A 793 -30.93 -15.16 10.84
CA ALA A 793 -29.56 -14.89 11.28
C ALA A 793 -29.44 -13.52 11.97
N ARG A 794 -30.06 -12.47 11.40
CA ARG A 794 -30.09 -11.12 11.99
C ARG A 794 -30.85 -11.08 13.32
N ALA A 795 -31.95 -11.83 13.46
CA ALA A 795 -32.69 -12.01 14.70
C ALA A 795 -31.81 -12.65 15.79
N ARG A 796 -31.17 -13.79 15.51
CA ARG A 796 -30.23 -14.45 16.43
C ARG A 796 -29.04 -13.56 16.80
N ALA A 797 -28.52 -12.78 15.86
CA ALA A 797 -27.46 -11.82 16.15
C ALA A 797 -27.95 -10.67 17.06
N ALA A 798 -29.24 -10.31 17.00
CA ALA A 798 -29.85 -9.35 17.93
C ALA A 798 -30.06 -9.97 19.32
N GLU A 799 -30.56 -11.20 19.40
CA GLU A 799 -30.67 -11.97 20.65
C GLU A 799 -29.31 -12.11 21.34
N MET A 800 -28.25 -12.49 20.61
CA MET A 800 -26.89 -12.59 21.15
C MET A 800 -26.38 -11.23 21.65
N ARG A 801 -26.63 -10.13 20.93
CA ARG A 801 -26.27 -8.78 21.41
C ARG A 801 -27.04 -8.38 22.68
N ALA A 802 -28.33 -8.71 22.76
CA ALA A 802 -29.13 -8.46 23.97
C ALA A 802 -28.62 -9.30 25.15
N GLY A 803 -28.25 -10.57 24.93
CA GLY A 803 -27.65 -11.43 25.95
C GLY A 803 -26.31 -10.89 26.47
N VAL A 804 -25.44 -10.42 25.57
CA VAL A 804 -24.17 -9.76 25.96
C VAL A 804 -24.42 -8.46 26.72
N ALA A 805 -25.41 -7.65 26.33
CA ALA A 805 -25.77 -6.43 27.07
C ALA A 805 -26.30 -6.74 28.48
N LEU A 806 -27.17 -7.74 28.63
CA LEU A 806 -27.66 -8.22 29.93
C LEU A 806 -26.51 -8.77 30.78
N GLN A 807 -25.58 -9.53 30.20
CA GLN A 807 -24.41 -10.06 30.90
C GLN A 807 -23.43 -8.95 31.32
N ALA A 808 -23.26 -7.89 30.52
CA ALA A 808 -22.45 -6.73 30.89
C ALA A 808 -23.10 -5.90 32.03
N ARG A 809 -24.43 -5.84 32.06
CA ARG A 809 -25.21 -5.15 33.10
C ARG A 809 -25.29 -5.95 34.40
N TYR A 810 -25.40 -7.28 34.32
CA TYR A 810 -25.57 -8.21 35.44
C TYR A 810 -24.52 -9.34 35.43
N PRO A 811 -23.21 -9.04 35.49
CA PRO A 811 -22.13 -10.02 35.28
C PRO A 811 -22.10 -11.16 36.32
N PHE A 812 -22.76 -10.99 37.47
CA PHE A 812 -22.88 -12.01 38.50
C PHE A 812 -23.89 -13.13 38.16
N LEU A 813 -24.71 -13.00 37.10
CA LEU A 813 -25.67 -14.05 36.70
C LEU A 813 -25.05 -15.12 35.78
N GLY A 814 -23.98 -14.82 35.05
CA GLY A 814 -23.48 -15.67 33.96
C GLY A 814 -24.35 -15.59 32.69
N PRO A 815 -24.00 -16.32 31.62
CA PRO A 815 -24.71 -16.24 30.32
C PRO A 815 -26.08 -16.96 30.32
N THR A 816 -26.31 -17.87 31.27
CA THR A 816 -27.55 -18.63 31.44
C THR A 816 -27.92 -18.75 32.91
N VAL A 817 -29.22 -18.69 33.23
CA VAL A 817 -29.75 -18.97 34.57
C VAL A 817 -30.55 -20.27 34.50
N THR A 818 -30.20 -21.23 35.37
CA THR A 818 -30.82 -22.58 35.46
C THR A 818 -30.95 -23.35 34.13
N GLY A 819 -30.19 -22.97 33.10
CA GLY A 819 -30.16 -23.59 31.77
C GLY A 819 -30.69 -22.69 30.64
N GLU A 820 -31.50 -21.68 30.95
CA GLU A 820 -32.08 -20.76 29.98
C GLU A 820 -31.23 -19.50 29.77
N MET A 821 -31.24 -18.94 28.57
CA MET A 821 -30.48 -17.72 28.22
C MET A 821 -31.13 -16.47 28.84
N LEU A 822 -30.33 -15.52 29.33
CA LEU A 822 -30.82 -14.29 29.99
C LEU A 822 -31.92 -13.54 29.21
N THR A 823 -31.86 -13.57 27.89
CA THR A 823 -32.83 -12.95 26.98
C THR A 823 -34.22 -13.59 26.99
N VAL A 824 -34.33 -14.85 27.41
CA VAL A 824 -35.59 -15.60 27.51
C VAL A 824 -36.26 -15.39 28.87
N VAL A 825 -35.49 -15.03 29.90
CA VAL A 825 -35.95 -14.93 31.30
C VAL A 825 -36.75 -13.64 31.59
N GLY A 826 -36.74 -12.65 30.70
CA GLY A 826 -37.53 -11.40 30.87
C GLY A 826 -37.07 -10.52 32.05
N LEU A 827 -35.77 -10.54 32.38
CA LEU A 827 -35.24 -9.91 33.60
C LEU A 827 -35.52 -8.40 33.72
N GLU A 828 -35.61 -7.67 32.60
CA GLU A 828 -35.88 -6.23 32.62
C GLU A 828 -37.38 -5.90 32.58
N ASP A 829 -38.24 -6.91 32.41
CA ASP A 829 -39.71 -6.80 32.48
C ASP A 829 -40.24 -7.14 33.90
N ASP A 830 -39.51 -7.94 34.69
CA ASP A 830 -39.87 -8.25 36.09
C ASP A 830 -39.59 -7.07 37.04
N ALA A 831 -40.66 -6.43 37.51
CA ALA A 831 -40.58 -5.27 38.40
C ALA A 831 -39.81 -5.54 39.72
N VAL A 832 -39.78 -6.79 40.20
CA VAL A 832 -39.02 -7.16 41.41
C VAL A 832 -37.52 -7.17 41.11
N PHE A 833 -37.10 -7.82 40.02
CA PHE A 833 -35.71 -7.83 39.56
C PHE A 833 -35.20 -6.42 39.20
N VAL A 834 -36.03 -5.59 38.53
CA VAL A 834 -35.71 -4.18 38.25
C VAL A 834 -35.58 -3.36 39.54
N GLY A 835 -36.43 -3.61 40.55
CA GLY A 835 -36.30 -3.03 41.88
C GLY A 835 -34.96 -3.39 42.55
N LEU A 836 -34.58 -4.67 42.54
CA LEU A 836 -33.28 -5.13 43.03
C LEU A 836 -32.10 -4.54 42.24
N ALA A 837 -32.25 -4.35 40.92
CA ALA A 837 -31.23 -3.72 40.08
C ALA A 837 -31.01 -2.24 40.44
N THR A 838 -32.05 -1.50 40.84
CA THR A 838 -31.88 -0.12 41.34
C THR A 838 -31.29 -0.08 42.75
N GLU A 839 -31.63 -1.04 43.63
CA GLU A 839 -30.96 -1.25 44.92
C GLU A 839 -29.45 -1.52 44.74
N HIS A 840 -29.09 -2.41 43.81
CA HIS A 840 -27.70 -2.73 43.45
C HIS A 840 -26.95 -1.52 42.88
N ALA A 841 -27.56 -0.78 41.94
CA ALA A 841 -26.96 0.41 41.35
C ALA A 841 -26.70 1.52 42.38
N ALA A 842 -27.64 1.76 43.30
CA ALA A 842 -27.47 2.73 44.37
C ALA A 842 -26.32 2.33 45.32
N LEU A 843 -26.26 1.06 45.73
CA LEU A 843 -25.18 0.51 46.56
C LEU A 843 -23.82 0.51 45.83
N LYS A 844 -23.80 0.39 44.51
CA LYS A 844 -22.57 0.46 43.70
C LYS A 844 -22.09 1.91 43.49
N ALA A 845 -23.00 2.88 43.54
CA ALA A 845 -22.68 4.31 43.38
C ALA A 845 -22.12 4.96 44.67
N THR A 846 -22.41 4.41 45.86
CA THR A 846 -21.87 4.93 47.12
C THR A 846 -20.44 4.43 47.40
N PRO A 847 -19.44 5.31 47.60
CA PRO A 847 -18.02 4.93 47.62
C PRO A 847 -17.56 4.20 48.89
N THR A 848 -18.42 4.08 49.91
CA THR A 848 -18.12 3.45 51.21
C THR A 848 -18.88 2.13 51.44
N THR A 849 -19.55 1.59 50.42
CA THR A 849 -20.43 0.42 50.56
C THR A 849 -19.67 -0.83 51.01
N PRO A 850 -20.09 -1.50 52.11
CA PRO A 850 -19.48 -2.76 52.53
C PRO A 850 -19.82 -3.88 51.55
N ARG A 851 -18.81 -4.56 51.01
CA ARG A 851 -18.95 -5.70 50.05
C ARG A 851 -20.06 -6.71 50.39
N PRO A 852 -20.29 -7.12 51.67
CA PRO A 852 -21.39 -8.03 52.01
C PRO A 852 -22.80 -7.53 51.64
N ALA A 853 -23.05 -6.20 51.63
CA ALA A 853 -24.35 -5.65 51.26
C ALA A 853 -24.62 -5.82 49.75
N LEU A 854 -23.62 -5.50 48.91
CA LEU A 854 -23.68 -5.75 47.47
C LEU A 854 -23.90 -7.24 47.16
N ALA A 855 -23.12 -8.13 47.79
CA ALA A 855 -23.26 -9.57 47.60
C ALA A 855 -24.64 -10.11 48.01
N CYS A 856 -25.28 -9.54 49.05
CA CYS A 856 -26.63 -9.89 49.47
C CYS A 856 -27.68 -9.53 48.41
N VAL A 857 -27.58 -8.37 47.78
CA VAL A 857 -28.48 -7.97 46.67
C VAL A 857 -28.24 -8.83 45.44
N GLU A 858 -26.99 -9.10 45.07
CA GLU A 858 -26.66 -10.01 43.96
C GLU A 858 -27.20 -11.43 44.18
N GLN A 859 -27.20 -11.93 45.43
CA GLN A 859 -27.80 -13.22 45.78
C GLN A 859 -29.33 -13.20 45.68
N ARG A 860 -29.99 -12.10 46.08
CA ARG A 860 -31.44 -11.90 45.88
C ARG A 860 -31.81 -11.83 44.38
N MET A 861 -30.98 -11.17 43.57
CA MET A 861 -31.17 -11.10 42.10
C MET A 861 -30.97 -12.47 41.43
N ARG A 862 -29.97 -13.26 41.85
CA ARG A 862 -29.80 -14.66 41.41
C ARG A 862 -31.01 -15.53 41.75
N ALA A 863 -31.58 -15.36 42.95
CA ALA A 863 -32.79 -16.07 43.36
C ALA A 863 -33.98 -15.70 42.46
N ARG A 864 -34.30 -14.40 42.32
CA ARG A 864 -35.43 -13.95 41.49
C ARG A 864 -35.27 -14.34 40.01
N ALA A 865 -34.06 -14.28 39.45
CA ALA A 865 -33.78 -14.77 38.10
C ALA A 865 -34.04 -16.28 37.95
N SER A 866 -33.80 -17.07 39.00
CA SER A 866 -34.07 -18.52 39.00
C SER A 866 -35.57 -18.84 39.17
N GLU A 867 -36.30 -18.00 39.93
CA GLU A 867 -37.78 -18.06 40.02
C GLU A 867 -38.43 -17.76 38.67
N LEU A 868 -37.97 -16.71 37.96
CA LEU A 868 -38.49 -16.34 36.64
C LEU A 868 -38.34 -17.48 35.62
N VAL A 869 -37.24 -18.24 35.65
CA VAL A 869 -37.09 -19.43 34.78
C VAL A 869 -38.10 -20.54 35.15
N ALA A 870 -38.53 -20.64 36.41
CA ALA A 870 -39.60 -21.56 36.82
C ALA A 870 -41.02 -21.02 36.53
N GLU A 871 -41.17 -19.71 36.30
CA GLU A 871 -42.41 -19.05 35.85
C GLU A 871 -42.60 -19.14 34.31
N LEU A 872 -41.57 -19.52 33.55
CA LEU A 872 -41.65 -19.69 32.10
C LEU A 872 -42.60 -20.84 31.70
N PRO A 873 -43.35 -20.71 30.58
CA PRO A 873 -44.25 -21.75 30.11
C PRO A 873 -43.46 -23.02 29.70
N PRO A 874 -43.92 -24.23 30.07
CA PRO A 874 -43.21 -25.46 29.76
C PRO A 874 -43.11 -25.68 28.23
N PRO A 875 -41.96 -26.13 27.71
CA PRO A 875 -41.73 -26.22 26.28
C PRO A 875 -42.70 -27.20 25.61
N SER A 876 -43.39 -26.71 24.56
CA SER A 876 -44.36 -27.48 23.77
C SER A 876 -43.80 -28.85 23.37
N PRO A 877 -44.56 -29.95 23.52
CA PRO A 877 -44.02 -31.30 23.44
C PRO A 877 -43.53 -31.65 22.03
N ARG A 878 -42.23 -31.45 21.79
CA ARG A 878 -41.52 -32.03 20.64
C ARG A 878 -41.69 -33.55 20.69
N SER A 879 -42.06 -34.15 19.55
CA SER A 879 -42.50 -35.55 19.44
C SER A 879 -41.57 -36.51 20.18
N SER A 880 -42.13 -37.31 21.09
CA SER A 880 -41.38 -38.11 22.05
C SER A 880 -40.57 -39.24 21.41
N ARG A 881 -39.45 -39.59 22.06
CA ARG A 881 -38.69 -40.82 21.78
C ARG A 881 -39.64 -42.03 21.91
N ARG A 882 -39.96 -42.71 20.80
CA ARG A 882 -40.36 -44.11 20.88
C ARG A 882 -39.14 -44.93 21.32
N GLN A 883 -39.21 -45.48 22.52
CA GLN A 883 -38.24 -46.46 22.99
C GLN A 883 -38.39 -47.73 22.15
N THR A 884 -37.30 -48.18 21.52
CA THR A 884 -37.22 -49.55 21.00
C THR A 884 -36.95 -50.51 22.17
N PRO A 885 -37.77 -51.55 22.39
CA PRO A 885 -37.52 -52.52 23.45
C PRO A 885 -36.28 -53.36 23.15
N SER A 886 -35.64 -53.86 24.21
CA SER A 886 -34.49 -54.75 24.11
C SER A 886 -34.91 -56.15 23.64
N LEU A 887 -34.26 -56.64 22.58
CA LEU A 887 -34.27 -58.06 22.22
C LEU A 887 -32.83 -58.56 22.04
N SER A 888 -32.51 -59.61 22.78
CA SER A 888 -31.18 -60.21 22.83
C SER A 888 -31.16 -61.51 22.03
N THR A 889 -30.12 -61.69 21.20
CA THR A 889 -29.65 -62.98 20.64
C THR A 889 -30.63 -63.88 19.86
N ARG A 890 -30.43 -64.04 18.52
CA ARG A 890 -29.85 -65.29 17.91
C ARG A 890 -29.97 -65.39 16.37
N ARG A 891 -28.81 -65.56 15.72
CA ARG A 891 -28.42 -66.58 14.71
C ARG A 891 -29.19 -66.78 13.37
N HIS A 892 -28.38 -67.14 12.36
CA HIS A 892 -28.67 -67.85 11.09
C HIS A 892 -29.50 -67.05 10.06
N GLU A 893 -28.92 -66.66 8.93
CA GLU A 893 -28.65 -67.46 7.70
C GLU A 893 -29.89 -67.69 6.85
N ARG A 894 -30.02 -66.90 5.78
CA ARG A 894 -29.94 -67.37 4.39
C ARG A 894 -29.63 -66.22 3.44
#